data_AF-A0AAV2JAV4-F1
#
_entry.id   AF-A0AAV2JAV4-F1
#
_cell.length_a   1.000
_cell.length_b   1.000
_cell.length_c   1.000
_cell.angle_alpha   90.00
_cell.angle_beta   90.00
_cell.angle_gamma   90.00
#
_symmetry.space_group_name_H-M   'P 1'
#
loop_
_entity.id
_entity.type
_entity.pdbx_description
1 polymer ?
#
loop_
_entity_poly.entity_id
_entity_poly.type
_entity_poly.pdbx_seq_one_letter_code
_entity_poly.pdbx_strand_id
1 'polypeptide(L)'
;MQIAEERGIREVSSSPTPKRHALFLIIYAPRRGILEVWAMQRGPRVGAFNVGKHCRLLYAGYRLMGVNSVTSQGWQLHTQQVCLLDSTNGALRTVNIPFHLALSDKKSERAKDMHLSKKFTALLKSRDLEPDVLENEAKSLLLDIKHPAVKKQALESLLSHRSAPVSCLANITNTLYESFKNQDADEVDETLFQFCSSRLKLLRLFCDIQNLNSCTDSTESSFETLEDIHQDLSRVASILQRYAQLHTRPSVSFAQDSPDLPMSAQAFLCHMESSEEGGLTVSCKEESEWNRLGNFFFWSSLCGKSSISKVCETLEQVGIPPQQLLSLLLSMWLKREKEILQKPKETVQNLHTLLVTLSNMKGAVDEAWDTQSVSPWWQQVRNTCVQSHNAAAALLAAFVAHHATKTFITSRADSKLQSEWEAVSLELEQWLVCVRQLEDVLVLQTLLLLPPPQGTTGGAVAQCSIKTLLEGGAGGVADSVSKWVFRHDLAPERLKDIVYFNDAETDPESKEKKSEEKTEELLVALCKRFPNSLSPDLLFAHCCWEYVVQWNKDPEEGRYLSWAVEHLKQISNPHIQLGISVMMWSTFIVKRFSSTSFLMEKVGKAPKDRLCRRDVGMGDRALTSFLGSCVQLLQILMEVTGQLVKNEYHLSFLKYFADSAVDEEAAPEVSVEEVWSGAEGPVSIAELALEQRGVHYPLVQHHCLLASLLHAAMTFSLKVKPLSLFDSKGKNAFFRDLTSIQLMPNGDMDPAIVSLRQDFLLRVLTSWVQAIDTSVTSDPTMGDCWPSLCLDLASLLQVNLDILRRHLVYELYNQGLDVRGEQAMLEVEDKDVLGSQLLVLTGQRLSFSLLHSQSQTPPSMELLARLPPTLCTWLKAMDPSELRSPAALLSQNHRLISRVTEILPENHAQYGLALQLLEAVEALTPDD
;
A
#
# COMPACT_ATOMS: atom_id res chain seq x y z
N MET A 1 -60.96 1.05 48.22
CA MET A 1 -60.12 2.03 47.51
C MET A 1 -59.45 1.31 46.36
N GLN A 2 -59.44 1.90 45.15
CA GLN A 2 -58.91 1.27 43.94
C GLN A 2 -57.64 2.00 43.52
N ILE A 3 -56.51 1.30 43.50
CA ILE A 3 -55.20 1.85 43.15
C ILE A 3 -54.80 1.27 41.81
N ALA A 4 -54.57 2.13 40.82
CA ALA A 4 -54.06 1.70 39.53
C ALA A 4 -52.54 1.49 39.60
N GLU A 5 -52.03 0.53 38.84
CA GLU A 5 -50.60 0.36 38.60
C GLU A 5 -50.02 1.63 37.93
N GLU A 6 -49.09 2.32 38.60
CA GLU A 6 -48.40 3.48 38.04
C GLU A 6 -47.41 3.01 36.96
N ARG A 7 -47.71 3.28 35.69
CA ARG A 7 -46.72 3.16 34.61
C ARG A 7 -45.97 4.48 34.51
N GLY A 8 -44.64 4.41 34.53
CA GLY A 8 -43.77 5.54 34.27
C GLY A 8 -44.20 6.27 32.99
N ILE A 9 -44.24 7.59 33.06
CA ILE A 9 -44.69 8.47 31.97
C ILE A 9 -43.71 8.26 30.80
N ARG A 10 -44.22 7.67 29.71
CA ARG A 10 -43.56 7.36 28.40
C ARG A 10 -43.15 5.90 28.18
N GLU A 11 -44.15 5.03 28.04
CA GLU A 11 -44.10 3.96 27.03
C GLU A 11 -45.24 4.20 26.02
N VAL A 12 -44.93 4.91 24.94
CA VAL A 12 -45.80 5.03 23.76
C VAL A 12 -45.32 4.01 22.75
N SER A 13 -45.74 2.75 22.87
CA SER A 13 -45.83 1.79 21.76
C SER A 13 -46.05 0.36 22.29
N SER A 14 -47.28 0.01 22.61
CA SER A 14 -47.87 -1.31 22.40
C SER A 14 -49.32 -1.28 22.89
N SER A 15 -50.17 -2.14 22.33
CA SER A 15 -51.63 -2.18 22.52
C SER A 15 -52.09 -1.94 23.99
N PRO A 16 -53.24 -1.27 24.21
CA PRO A 16 -53.69 -0.87 25.54
C PRO A 16 -54.12 -2.11 26.33
N THR A 17 -53.17 -2.74 27.00
CA THR A 17 -53.48 -3.71 28.05
C THR A 17 -54.21 -2.98 29.18
N PRO A 18 -55.32 -3.53 29.70
CA PRO A 18 -56.12 -2.86 30.73
C PRO A 18 -55.25 -2.57 31.95
N LYS A 19 -55.30 -1.33 32.46
CA LYS A 19 -54.59 -0.96 33.70
C LYS A 19 -55.00 -1.93 34.81
N ARG A 20 -54.04 -2.60 35.43
CA ARG A 20 -54.30 -3.46 36.58
C ARG A 20 -54.65 -2.56 37.76
N HIS A 21 -55.74 -2.90 38.45
CA HIS A 21 -56.20 -2.17 39.62
C HIS A 21 -56.15 -3.07 40.84
N ALA A 22 -55.49 -2.61 41.90
CA ALA A 22 -55.50 -3.25 43.20
C ALA A 22 -56.62 -2.65 44.05
N LEU A 23 -57.36 -3.50 44.75
CA LEU A 23 -58.43 -3.08 45.66
C LEU A 23 -57.98 -3.26 47.12
N PHE A 24 -57.95 -2.16 47.86
CA PHE A 24 -57.66 -2.13 49.29
C PHE A 24 -58.91 -1.76 50.09
N LEU A 25 -59.13 -2.43 51.22
CA LEU A 25 -60.13 -2.10 52.22
C LEU A 25 -59.49 -1.19 53.27
N ILE A 26 -60.13 -0.07 53.57
CA ILE A 26 -59.60 0.95 54.49
C ILE A 26 -60.59 1.13 55.63
N ILE A 27 -60.11 0.91 56.85
CA ILE A 27 -60.94 0.92 58.05
C ILE A 27 -60.37 1.96 59.00
N TYR A 28 -61.11 3.05 59.21
CA TYR A 28 -60.79 4.00 60.27
C TYR A 28 -61.50 3.58 61.56
N ALA A 29 -60.73 3.30 62.62
CA ALA A 29 -61.22 2.92 63.93
C ALA A 29 -61.12 4.11 64.92
N PRO A 30 -62.15 4.97 65.04
CA PRO A 30 -62.08 6.24 65.78
C PRO A 30 -61.77 6.08 67.27
N ARG A 31 -62.22 5.00 67.91
CA ARG A 31 -61.94 4.73 69.34
C ARG A 31 -60.45 4.51 69.62
N ARG A 32 -59.75 3.89 68.68
CA ARG A 32 -58.30 3.61 68.77
C ARG A 32 -57.47 4.70 68.11
N GLY A 33 -58.08 5.54 67.26
CA GLY A 33 -57.39 6.58 66.49
C GLY A 33 -56.49 6.04 65.39
N ILE A 34 -56.80 4.83 64.88
CA ILE A 34 -55.97 4.09 63.92
C ILE A 34 -56.72 3.95 62.60
N LEU A 35 -56.02 4.15 61.49
CA LEU A 35 -56.45 3.81 60.14
C LEU A 35 -55.75 2.52 59.71
N GLU A 36 -56.49 1.45 59.48
CA GLU A 36 -55.97 0.19 58.98
C GLU A 36 -56.24 0.01 57.48
N VAL A 37 -55.26 -0.55 56.78
CA VAL A 37 -55.31 -0.86 55.35
C VAL A 37 -55.20 -2.36 55.19
N TRP A 38 -56.16 -2.96 54.51
CA TRP A 38 -56.31 -4.40 54.31
C TRP A 38 -56.41 -4.71 52.81
N ALA A 39 -55.92 -5.87 52.39
CA ALA A 39 -56.16 -6.37 51.04
C ALA A 39 -57.59 -6.98 50.95
N MET A 40 -58.35 -6.65 49.90
CA MET A 40 -59.80 -6.90 49.82
C MET A 40 -60.23 -8.39 49.81
N GLN A 41 -59.41 -9.31 49.31
CA GLN A 41 -59.79 -10.73 49.17
C GLN A 41 -58.93 -11.61 50.08
N ARG A 42 -59.37 -11.80 51.34
CA ARG A 42 -58.70 -12.64 52.37
C ARG A 42 -57.21 -12.33 52.60
N GLY A 43 -56.78 -11.10 52.32
CA GLY A 43 -55.37 -10.72 52.42
C GLY A 43 -54.99 -10.20 53.82
N PRO A 44 -53.70 -10.27 54.17
CA PRO A 44 -53.21 -9.77 55.46
C PRO A 44 -53.39 -8.26 55.60
N ARG A 45 -53.29 -7.75 56.84
CA ARG A 45 -53.23 -6.32 57.10
C ARG A 45 -51.97 -5.75 56.45
N VAL A 46 -52.14 -4.84 55.50
CA VAL A 46 -51.07 -4.22 54.71
C VAL A 46 -50.37 -3.11 55.49
N GLY A 47 -51.11 -2.38 56.34
CA GLY A 47 -50.55 -1.33 57.19
C GLY A 47 -51.55 -0.75 58.18
N ALA A 48 -51.06 -0.05 59.19
CA ALA A 48 -51.86 0.68 60.17
C ALA A 48 -51.19 2.03 60.51
N PHE A 49 -51.97 3.11 60.52
CA PHE A 49 -51.48 4.47 60.73
C PHE A 49 -52.21 5.11 61.91
N ASN A 50 -51.48 5.78 62.81
CA ASN A 50 -52.08 6.56 63.91
C ASN A 50 -52.50 7.92 63.37
N VAL A 51 -53.81 8.14 63.21
CA VAL A 51 -54.35 9.36 62.61
C VAL A 51 -55.07 10.25 63.63
N GLY A 52 -55.29 9.76 64.85
CA GLY A 52 -55.97 10.50 65.92
C GLY A 52 -57.46 10.14 66.03
N LYS A 53 -58.09 10.49 67.16
CA LYS A 53 -59.46 10.05 67.50
C LYS A 53 -60.58 10.89 66.87
N HIS A 54 -60.26 12.08 66.33
CA HIS A 54 -61.22 13.08 65.83
C HIS A 54 -61.10 13.33 64.32
N CYS A 55 -60.68 12.33 63.55
CA CYS A 55 -60.59 12.43 62.09
C CYS A 55 -61.83 11.88 61.40
N ARG A 56 -62.19 12.47 60.26
CA ARG A 56 -63.21 11.96 59.35
C ARG A 56 -62.56 11.44 58.08
N LEU A 57 -62.78 10.17 57.78
CA LEU A 57 -62.35 9.56 56.52
C LEU A 57 -63.21 10.12 55.38
N LEU A 58 -62.57 10.82 54.44
CA LEU A 58 -63.22 11.38 53.26
C LEU A 58 -63.17 10.37 52.12
N TYR A 59 -64.33 10.05 51.56
CA TYR A 59 -64.46 9.18 50.40
C TYR A 59 -64.63 10.03 49.13
N ALA A 60 -63.57 10.15 48.33
CA ALA A 60 -63.65 10.75 47.00
C ALA A 60 -64.14 9.70 45.99
N GLY A 61 -65.46 9.44 46.00
CA GLY A 61 -66.08 8.41 45.16
C GLY A 61 -66.34 8.79 43.71
N TYR A 62 -66.25 10.08 43.37
CA TYR A 62 -66.68 10.59 42.08
C TYR A 62 -65.56 11.40 41.42
N ARG A 63 -65.30 11.14 40.14
CA ARG A 63 -64.54 12.06 39.27
C ARG A 63 -65.37 13.33 39.12
N LEU A 64 -64.72 14.50 39.01
CA LEU A 64 -65.42 15.77 38.75
C LEU A 64 -66.39 15.59 37.56
N MET A 65 -67.69 15.72 37.80
CA MET A 65 -68.69 15.75 36.74
C MET A 65 -68.57 17.08 35.99
N GLY A 66 -68.40 17.03 34.67
CA GLY A 66 -68.38 18.22 33.80
C GLY A 66 -67.02 18.60 33.18
N VAL A 67 -65.96 17.80 33.34
CA VAL A 67 -64.67 18.05 32.65
C VAL A 67 -64.65 17.30 31.31
N ASN A 68 -64.62 18.05 30.20
CA ASN A 68 -64.55 17.49 28.85
C ASN A 68 -63.25 16.67 28.65
N SER A 69 -63.37 15.50 28.04
CA SER A 69 -62.31 14.50 27.81
C SER A 69 -61.10 15.00 27.02
N VAL A 70 -61.17 16.19 26.43
CA VAL A 70 -60.11 16.79 25.61
C VAL A 70 -59.09 17.58 26.45
N THR A 71 -59.47 18.10 27.62
CA THR A 71 -58.52 18.80 28.53
C THR A 71 -57.94 17.88 29.61
N SER A 72 -58.39 16.62 29.72
CA SER A 72 -57.93 15.67 30.74
C SER A 72 -56.66 14.90 30.38
N GLN A 73 -56.12 15.02 29.16
CA GLN A 73 -54.96 14.22 28.74
C GLN A 73 -53.64 14.56 29.47
N GLY A 74 -53.57 15.69 30.17
CA GLY A 74 -52.42 16.08 31.01
C GLY A 74 -52.70 16.07 32.52
N TRP A 75 -53.95 15.97 32.95
CA TRP A 75 -54.32 16.03 34.37
C TRP A 75 -54.63 14.61 34.87
N GLN A 76 -53.58 13.88 35.26
CA GLN A 76 -53.75 12.76 36.18
C GLN A 76 -54.18 13.39 37.51
N LEU A 77 -55.49 13.55 37.72
CA LEU A 77 -56.00 13.79 39.07
C LEU A 77 -55.52 12.60 39.90
N HIS A 78 -54.48 12.81 40.72
CA HIS A 78 -54.17 11.93 41.84
C HIS A 78 -55.47 11.85 42.65
N THR A 79 -56.29 10.84 42.40
CA THR A 79 -57.39 10.50 43.30
C THR A 79 -56.71 10.21 44.62
N GLN A 80 -56.71 11.20 45.51
CA GLN A 80 -55.97 11.15 46.77
C GLN A 80 -56.33 9.83 47.44
N GLN A 81 -55.33 8.96 47.60
CA GLN A 81 -55.57 7.55 47.83
C GLN A 81 -56.25 7.32 49.19
N VAL A 82 -56.03 8.17 50.19
CA VAL A 82 -56.86 8.26 51.41
C VAL A 82 -56.78 9.68 51.94
N CYS A 83 -57.91 10.33 52.25
CA CYS A 83 -57.93 11.64 52.90
C CYS A 83 -58.62 11.58 54.26
N LEU A 84 -57.97 12.12 55.29
CA LEU A 84 -58.50 12.25 56.63
C LEU A 84 -58.55 13.73 57.00
N LEU A 85 -59.74 14.22 57.32
CA LEU A 85 -59.93 15.58 57.82
C LEU A 85 -59.98 15.53 59.34
N ASP A 86 -59.04 16.16 60.02
CA ASP A 86 -59.09 16.31 61.47
C ASP A 86 -60.04 17.47 61.83
N SER A 87 -61.10 17.13 62.55
CA SER A 87 -62.20 18.05 62.87
C SER A 87 -61.81 19.13 63.89
N THR A 88 -60.68 18.97 64.59
CA THR A 88 -60.23 19.91 65.63
C THR A 88 -59.33 21.03 65.11
N ASN A 89 -58.60 20.80 64.02
CA ASN A 89 -57.62 21.73 63.45
C ASN A 89 -57.86 22.03 61.96
N GLY A 90 -58.83 21.36 61.33
CA GLY A 90 -59.12 21.52 59.90
C GLY A 90 -58.04 20.95 58.96
N ALA A 91 -57.05 20.21 59.48
CA ALA A 91 -55.94 19.70 58.68
C ALA A 91 -56.35 18.47 57.86
N LEU A 92 -56.01 18.48 56.57
CA LEU A 92 -56.18 17.35 55.66
C LEU A 92 -54.91 16.49 55.65
N ARG A 93 -55.01 15.23 56.05
CA ARG A 93 -53.92 14.24 55.99
C ARG A 93 -54.17 13.25 54.88
N THR A 94 -53.19 13.07 53.98
CA THR A 94 -53.27 12.12 52.87
C THR A 94 -52.37 10.91 53.10
N VAL A 95 -52.89 9.69 52.93
CA VAL A 95 -52.09 8.46 52.98
C VAL A 95 -52.01 7.85 51.58
N ASN A 96 -50.79 7.65 51.08
CA ASN A 96 -50.50 7.04 49.78
C ASN A 96 -50.15 5.55 49.97
N ILE A 97 -50.79 4.64 49.23
CA ILE A 97 -50.59 3.19 49.38
C ILE A 97 -50.02 2.64 48.05
N PRO A 98 -48.75 2.21 48.02
CA PRO A 98 -48.12 1.70 46.81
C PRO A 98 -48.80 0.43 46.25
N PHE A 99 -48.88 0.31 44.92
CA PHE A 99 -49.50 -0.83 44.23
C PHE A 99 -48.86 -2.20 44.57
N HIS A 100 -47.52 -2.27 44.71
CA HIS A 100 -46.80 -3.52 44.96
C HIS A 100 -47.15 -4.18 46.31
N LEU A 101 -47.71 -3.44 47.26
CA LEU A 101 -48.18 -3.99 48.54
C LEU A 101 -49.44 -4.85 48.39
N ALA A 102 -50.14 -4.77 47.25
CA ALA A 102 -51.23 -5.70 46.92
C ALA A 102 -50.72 -7.10 46.52
N LEU A 103 -49.43 -7.22 46.17
CA LEU A 103 -48.81 -8.43 45.63
C LEU A 103 -47.98 -9.19 46.68
N SER A 104 -48.12 -8.86 47.97
CA SER A 104 -47.32 -9.40 49.07
C SER A 104 -47.78 -10.77 49.61
N ASP A 105 -48.56 -11.54 48.83
CA ASP A 105 -49.00 -12.88 49.24
C ASP A 105 -47.86 -13.91 49.09
N LYS A 106 -47.88 -14.98 49.90
CA LYS A 106 -46.80 -16.00 49.96
C LYS A 106 -46.52 -16.70 48.61
N LYS A 107 -47.43 -16.58 47.63
CA LYS A 107 -47.31 -17.18 46.28
C LYS A 107 -46.89 -16.20 45.19
N SER A 108 -46.74 -14.91 45.49
CA SER A 108 -46.47 -13.85 44.50
C SER A 108 -45.22 -13.03 44.78
N GLU A 109 -44.31 -13.51 45.63
CA GLU A 109 -43.03 -12.83 45.94
C GLU A 109 -42.22 -12.55 44.66
N ARG A 110 -42.21 -13.46 43.69
CA ARG A 110 -41.57 -13.24 42.38
C ARG A 110 -42.17 -12.07 41.58
N ALA A 111 -43.48 -11.84 41.70
CA ALA A 111 -44.14 -10.70 41.05
C ALA A 111 -43.84 -9.38 41.77
N LYS A 112 -43.67 -9.41 43.10
CA LYS A 112 -43.17 -8.28 43.89
C LYS A 112 -41.74 -7.93 43.45
N ASP A 113 -40.84 -8.91 43.36
CA ASP A 113 -39.46 -8.71 42.95
C ASP A 113 -39.35 -8.18 41.50
N MET A 114 -40.17 -8.69 40.57
CA MET A 114 -40.26 -8.14 39.22
C MET A 114 -40.75 -6.69 39.18
N HIS A 115 -41.70 -6.31 40.05
CA HIS A 115 -42.15 -4.92 40.16
C HIS A 115 -41.05 -4.02 40.76
N LEU A 116 -40.33 -4.51 41.78
CA LEU A 116 -39.18 -3.80 42.35
C LEU A 116 -38.07 -3.60 41.32
N SER A 117 -37.76 -4.62 40.52
CA SER A 117 -36.83 -4.53 39.38
C SER A 117 -37.31 -3.50 38.34
N LYS A 118 -38.61 -3.45 38.00
CA LYS A 118 -39.15 -2.41 37.09
C LYS A 118 -39.04 -1.00 37.67
N LYS A 119 -39.31 -0.84 38.97
CA LYS A 119 -39.12 0.44 39.68
C LYS A 119 -37.65 0.84 39.68
N PHE A 120 -36.75 -0.10 39.90
CA PHE A 120 -35.30 0.09 39.84
C PHE A 120 -34.84 0.52 38.43
N THR A 121 -35.32 -0.15 37.38
CA THR A 121 -35.04 0.25 35.99
C THR A 121 -35.60 1.65 35.66
N ALA A 122 -36.75 2.02 36.24
CA ALA A 122 -37.33 3.35 36.06
C ALA A 122 -36.49 4.44 36.76
N LEU A 123 -35.93 4.15 37.95
CA LEU A 123 -34.99 5.04 38.64
C LEU A 123 -33.73 5.26 37.81
N LEU A 124 -33.12 4.18 37.30
CA LEU A 124 -31.94 4.26 36.44
C LEU A 124 -32.18 5.11 35.18
N LYS A 125 -33.37 5.04 34.57
CA LYS A 125 -33.72 5.83 33.37
C LYS A 125 -33.98 7.32 33.63
N SER A 126 -34.11 7.75 34.89
CA SER A 126 -34.36 9.16 35.21
C SER A 126 -33.07 9.98 35.09
N ARG A 127 -33.12 11.10 34.36
CA ARG A 127 -31.93 11.87 33.94
C ARG A 127 -31.35 12.80 35.02
N ASP A 128 -32.07 13.05 36.10
CA ASP A 128 -31.80 14.15 37.05
C ASP A 128 -31.65 13.69 38.52
N LEU A 129 -31.00 12.55 38.78
CA LEU A 129 -30.77 12.07 40.15
C LEU A 129 -29.39 12.45 40.68
N GLU A 130 -29.35 13.05 41.87
CA GLU A 130 -28.10 13.23 42.63
C GLU A 130 -27.53 11.86 43.07
N PRO A 131 -26.20 11.69 43.05
CA PRO A 131 -25.54 10.40 43.26
C PRO A 131 -25.81 9.79 44.65
N ASP A 132 -25.96 10.61 45.68
CA ASP A 132 -26.24 10.15 47.05
C ASP A 132 -27.68 9.65 47.21
N VAL A 133 -28.63 10.23 46.48
CA VAL A 133 -30.04 9.81 46.47
C VAL A 133 -30.17 8.50 45.70
N LEU A 134 -29.48 8.38 44.57
CA LEU A 134 -29.41 7.15 43.80
C LEU A 134 -28.82 6.01 44.65
N GLU A 135 -27.75 6.27 45.41
CA GLU A 135 -27.11 5.27 46.27
C GLU A 135 -28.08 4.70 47.32
N ASN A 136 -28.77 5.58 48.05
CA ASN A 136 -29.67 5.17 49.14
C ASN A 136 -30.92 4.46 48.62
N GLU A 137 -31.54 4.97 47.55
CA GLU A 137 -32.71 4.32 46.96
C GLU A 137 -32.37 2.98 46.30
N ALA A 138 -31.24 2.90 45.59
CA ALA A 138 -30.76 1.65 44.99
C ALA A 138 -30.45 0.58 46.06
N LYS A 139 -29.77 0.95 47.15
CA LYS A 139 -29.53 0.06 48.30
C LYS A 139 -30.83 -0.49 48.86
N SER A 140 -31.81 0.39 49.13
CA SER A 140 -33.10 -0.02 49.70
C SER A 140 -33.84 -1.02 48.80
N LEU A 141 -33.87 -0.77 47.49
CA LEU A 141 -34.58 -1.62 46.53
C LEU A 141 -33.87 -2.95 46.28
N LEU A 142 -32.54 -2.98 46.25
CA LEU A 142 -31.77 -4.21 46.05
C LEU A 142 -31.77 -5.12 47.28
N LEU A 143 -31.83 -4.56 48.49
CA LEU A 143 -31.99 -5.34 49.72
C LEU A 143 -33.41 -5.91 49.87
N ASP A 144 -34.43 -5.22 49.36
CA ASP A 144 -35.84 -5.66 49.42
C ASP A 144 -36.18 -6.82 48.45
N ILE A 145 -35.35 -7.05 47.42
CA ILE A 145 -35.52 -8.16 46.46
C ILE A 145 -35.04 -9.46 47.10
N LYS A 146 -35.92 -10.47 47.17
CA LYS A 146 -35.61 -11.77 47.79
C LYS A 146 -35.07 -12.80 46.80
N HIS A 147 -35.57 -12.83 45.57
CA HIS A 147 -35.22 -13.88 44.62
C HIS A 147 -33.84 -13.65 43.98
N PRO A 148 -32.89 -14.59 44.07
CA PRO A 148 -31.50 -14.38 43.67
C PRO A 148 -31.34 -14.05 42.19
N ALA A 149 -32.11 -14.69 41.30
CA ALA A 149 -32.08 -14.40 39.86
C ALA A 149 -32.54 -12.98 39.51
N VAL A 150 -33.55 -12.44 40.21
CA VAL A 150 -34.04 -11.07 39.98
C VAL A 150 -33.07 -10.06 40.59
N LYS A 151 -32.46 -10.41 41.73
CA LYS A 151 -31.41 -9.61 42.39
C LYS A 151 -30.15 -9.51 41.52
N LYS A 152 -29.73 -10.62 40.90
CA LYS A 152 -28.65 -10.66 39.90
C LYS A 152 -28.96 -9.75 38.71
N GLN A 153 -30.14 -9.89 38.11
CA GLN A 153 -30.56 -9.07 36.98
C GLN A 153 -30.62 -7.58 37.32
N ALA A 154 -31.10 -7.23 38.52
CA ALA A 154 -31.11 -5.85 38.99
C ALA A 154 -29.69 -5.30 39.16
N LEU A 155 -28.78 -6.07 39.76
CA LEU A 155 -27.38 -5.70 39.92
C LEU A 155 -26.66 -5.54 38.57
N GLU A 156 -26.90 -6.44 37.61
CA GLU A 156 -26.37 -6.32 36.24
C GLU A 156 -26.89 -5.07 35.53
N SER A 157 -28.17 -4.73 35.72
CA SER A 157 -28.75 -3.50 35.17
C SER A 157 -28.16 -2.22 35.78
N LEU A 158 -27.70 -2.28 37.03
CA LEU A 158 -27.00 -1.18 37.70
C LEU A 158 -25.57 -1.01 37.18
N LEU A 159 -24.82 -2.12 37.11
CA LEU A 159 -23.42 -2.12 36.67
C LEU A 159 -23.26 -1.76 35.19
N SER A 160 -24.32 -1.92 34.39
CA SER A 160 -24.38 -1.52 32.97
C SER A 160 -24.85 -0.07 32.75
N HIS A 161 -25.06 0.70 33.81
CA HIS A 161 -25.55 2.08 33.68
C HIS A 161 -24.43 3.10 33.46
N ARG A 162 -24.50 3.86 32.36
CA ARG A 162 -23.44 4.81 31.95
C ARG A 162 -23.24 6.02 32.87
N SER A 163 -24.26 6.41 33.63
CA SER A 163 -24.26 7.65 34.42
C SER A 163 -24.00 7.46 35.92
N ALA A 164 -23.79 6.22 36.39
CA ALA A 164 -23.58 5.96 37.80
C ALA A 164 -22.09 6.17 38.18
N PRO A 165 -21.77 6.92 39.25
CA PRO A 165 -20.40 7.07 39.70
C PRO A 165 -19.88 5.76 40.30
N VAL A 166 -18.59 5.49 40.13
CA VAL A 166 -17.97 4.21 40.51
C VAL A 166 -17.99 3.97 42.02
N SER A 167 -17.87 5.05 42.81
CA SER A 167 -18.02 5.00 44.27
C SER A 167 -19.40 4.47 44.69
N CYS A 168 -20.47 4.91 44.03
CA CYS A 168 -21.83 4.44 44.28
C CYS A 168 -21.97 2.94 43.92
N LEU A 169 -21.44 2.51 42.77
CA LEU A 169 -21.46 1.11 42.35
C LEU A 169 -20.68 0.21 43.33
N ALA A 170 -19.51 0.66 43.80
CA ALA A 170 -18.69 -0.07 44.76
C ALA A 170 -19.39 -0.18 46.12
N ASN A 171 -19.98 0.90 46.63
CA ASN A 171 -20.70 0.92 47.90
C ASN A 171 -21.94 0.02 47.88
N ILE A 172 -22.76 0.09 46.82
CA ILE A 172 -23.95 -0.76 46.68
C ILE A 172 -23.52 -2.24 46.63
N THR A 173 -22.53 -2.57 45.82
CA THR A 173 -22.03 -3.95 45.69
C THR A 173 -21.41 -4.45 47.01
N ASN A 174 -20.72 -3.58 47.77
CA ASN A 174 -20.16 -3.91 49.08
C ASN A 174 -21.27 -4.18 50.11
N THR A 175 -22.32 -3.35 50.16
CA THR A 175 -23.46 -3.58 51.07
C THR A 175 -24.20 -4.88 50.77
N LEU A 176 -24.31 -5.27 49.48
CA LEU A 176 -24.87 -6.56 49.10
C LEU A 176 -23.94 -7.71 49.51
N TYR A 177 -22.64 -7.59 49.27
CA TYR A 177 -21.66 -8.58 49.70
C TYR A 177 -21.66 -8.79 51.22
N GLU A 178 -21.68 -7.72 52.01
CA GLU A 178 -21.78 -7.79 53.47
C GLU A 178 -23.11 -8.40 53.92
N SER A 179 -24.22 -8.11 53.22
CA SER A 179 -25.52 -8.73 53.52
C SER A 179 -25.50 -10.25 53.31
N PHE A 180 -24.82 -10.74 52.28
CA PHE A 180 -24.68 -12.17 52.01
C PHE A 180 -23.68 -12.85 52.96
N LYS A 181 -22.61 -12.15 53.36
CA LYS A 181 -21.63 -12.67 54.33
C LYS A 181 -22.22 -12.87 55.72
N ASN A 182 -23.23 -12.08 56.09
CA ASN A 182 -23.90 -12.13 57.39
C ASN A 182 -25.12 -13.08 57.43
N GLN A 183 -25.47 -13.74 56.31
CA GLN A 183 -26.56 -14.73 56.20
C GLN A 183 -26.02 -16.17 56.34
N ASP A 184 -26.86 -17.09 56.79
CA ASP A 184 -26.51 -18.51 56.93
C ASP A 184 -26.19 -19.15 55.56
N ALA A 185 -25.17 -20.01 55.51
CA ALA A 185 -24.60 -20.55 54.26
C ALA A 185 -25.59 -21.33 53.37
N ASP A 186 -26.69 -21.86 53.94
CA ASP A 186 -27.71 -22.63 53.22
C ASP A 186 -28.76 -21.75 52.50
N GLU A 187 -28.86 -20.45 52.82
CA GLU A 187 -29.84 -19.52 52.21
C GLU A 187 -29.25 -18.66 51.07
N VAL A 188 -27.93 -18.69 50.88
CA VAL A 188 -27.21 -17.85 49.91
C VAL A 188 -26.93 -18.63 48.64
N ASP A 189 -27.40 -18.11 47.51
CA ASP A 189 -27.03 -18.64 46.19
C ASP A 189 -25.54 -18.40 45.94
N GLU A 190 -24.75 -19.48 45.93
CA GLU A 190 -23.31 -19.49 45.73
C GLU A 190 -22.90 -18.76 44.44
N THR A 191 -23.72 -18.87 43.39
CA THR A 191 -23.47 -18.21 42.10
C THR A 191 -23.65 -16.69 42.17
N LEU A 192 -24.57 -16.20 43.00
CA LEU A 192 -24.81 -14.77 43.22
C LEU A 192 -23.74 -14.17 44.15
N PHE A 193 -23.32 -14.93 45.16
CA PHE A 193 -22.24 -14.53 46.06
C PHE A 193 -20.91 -14.41 45.31
N GLN A 194 -20.56 -15.39 44.48
CA GLN A 194 -19.39 -15.37 43.61
C GLN A 194 -19.46 -14.21 42.59
N PHE A 195 -20.64 -13.92 42.05
CA PHE A 195 -20.85 -12.77 41.16
C PHE A 195 -20.66 -11.42 41.88
N CYS A 196 -21.15 -11.27 43.12
CA CYS A 196 -20.96 -10.03 43.88
C CYS A 196 -19.49 -9.85 44.29
N SER A 197 -18.81 -10.93 44.70
CA SER A 197 -17.42 -10.88 45.12
C SER A 197 -16.48 -10.53 43.95
N SER A 198 -16.71 -11.11 42.76
CA SER A 198 -15.93 -10.80 41.56
C SER A 198 -16.14 -9.37 41.07
N ARG A 199 -17.40 -8.90 41.01
CA ARG A 199 -17.71 -7.52 40.60
C ARG A 199 -17.17 -6.49 41.59
N LEU A 200 -17.17 -6.79 42.90
CA LEU A 200 -16.58 -5.94 43.92
C LEU A 200 -15.05 -5.86 43.78
N LYS A 201 -14.36 -7.00 43.56
CA LYS A 201 -12.92 -7.02 43.28
C LYS A 201 -12.55 -6.16 42.08
N LEU A 202 -13.32 -6.26 40.99
CA LEU A 202 -13.14 -5.46 39.77
C LEU A 202 -13.35 -3.96 40.01
N LEU A 203 -14.41 -3.59 40.72
CA LEU A 203 -14.70 -2.18 41.05
C LEU A 203 -13.61 -1.58 41.95
N ARG A 204 -13.08 -2.35 42.90
CA ARG A 204 -11.96 -1.90 43.75
C ARG A 204 -10.70 -1.68 42.92
N LEU A 205 -10.31 -2.64 42.08
CA LEU A 205 -9.14 -2.48 41.21
C LEU A 205 -9.29 -1.28 40.25
N PHE A 206 -10.48 -1.05 39.69
CA PHE A 206 -10.73 0.14 38.88
C PHE A 206 -10.52 1.44 39.68
N CYS A 207 -11.06 1.53 40.90
CA CYS A 207 -10.87 2.68 41.78
C CYS A 207 -9.39 2.87 42.16
N ASP A 208 -8.69 1.79 42.52
CA ASP A 208 -7.29 1.83 42.94
C ASP A 208 -6.40 2.36 41.81
N ILE A 209 -6.60 1.87 40.58
CA ILE A 209 -5.84 2.32 39.41
C ILE A 209 -6.24 3.75 39.01
N GLN A 210 -7.51 4.11 39.10
CA GLN A 210 -7.95 5.49 38.83
C GLN A 210 -7.34 6.48 39.83
N ASN A 211 -7.25 6.10 41.11
CA ASN A 211 -6.61 6.89 42.15
C ASN A 211 -5.11 7.03 41.88
N LEU A 212 -4.42 5.93 41.55
CA LEU A 212 -2.99 5.95 41.19
C LEU A 212 -2.72 6.82 39.95
N ASN A 213 -3.61 6.81 38.96
CA ASN A 213 -3.48 7.63 37.75
C ASN A 213 -3.76 9.13 38.02
N SER A 214 -4.48 9.45 39.08
CA SER A 214 -4.78 10.83 39.49
C SER A 214 -3.75 11.42 40.46
N CYS A 215 -2.98 10.57 41.14
CA CYS A 215 -2.01 10.96 42.15
C CYS A 215 -0.65 11.19 41.49
N THR A 216 -0.28 12.47 41.29
CA THR A 216 1.05 12.86 40.77
C THR A 216 2.11 12.74 41.87
N ASP A 217 2.43 11.52 42.29
CA ASP A 217 3.56 11.27 43.17
C ASP A 217 4.84 11.24 42.32
N SER A 218 5.54 12.36 42.22
CA SER A 218 6.89 12.43 41.65
C SER A 218 7.88 11.83 42.65
N THR A 219 7.97 10.51 42.73
CA THR A 219 9.05 9.84 43.45
C THR A 219 9.96 9.14 42.47
N GLU A 220 11.12 9.76 42.28
CA GLU A 220 12.32 9.17 41.72
C GLU A 220 12.67 7.88 42.47
N SER A 221 13.10 6.85 41.74
CA SER A 221 13.86 5.75 42.31
C SER A 221 14.97 5.36 41.34
N SER A 222 16.17 5.86 41.67
CA SER A 222 17.50 5.27 41.42
C SER A 222 17.60 4.25 40.29
N PHE A 223 18.09 4.67 39.12
CA PHE A 223 18.49 3.76 38.05
C PHE A 223 20.01 3.64 38.02
N GLU A 224 20.50 2.42 38.26
CA GLU A 224 21.80 2.00 37.76
C GLU A 224 21.85 2.23 36.24
N THR A 225 23.02 2.65 35.79
CA THR A 225 23.32 3.23 34.48
C THR A 225 22.70 2.49 33.28
N LEU A 226 21.55 2.98 32.80
CA LEU A 226 20.94 2.60 31.50
C LEU A 226 21.74 3.13 30.28
N GLU A 227 23.05 3.31 30.42
CA GLU A 227 23.90 4.01 29.45
C GLU A 227 23.89 3.29 28.08
N ASP A 228 23.85 1.96 28.08
CA ASP A 228 23.74 1.12 26.88
C ASP A 228 22.46 1.42 26.06
N ILE A 229 21.29 1.55 26.72
CA ILE A 229 20.02 1.89 26.03
C ILE A 229 20.10 3.29 25.42
N HIS A 230 20.76 4.23 26.09
CA HIS A 230 20.94 5.58 25.55
C HIS A 230 21.86 5.59 24.33
N GLN A 231 22.88 4.72 24.31
CA GLN A 231 23.76 4.55 23.17
C GLN A 231 22.99 4.01 21.95
N ASP A 232 22.21 2.94 22.12
CA ASP A 232 21.37 2.39 21.03
C ASP A 232 20.34 3.42 20.53
N LEU A 233 19.71 4.18 21.43
CA LEU A 233 18.80 5.28 21.05
C LEU A 233 19.52 6.37 20.27
N SER A 234 20.76 6.70 20.64
CA SER A 234 21.56 7.70 19.93
C SER A 234 21.94 7.25 18.53
N ARG A 235 22.20 5.94 18.32
CA ARG A 235 22.51 5.34 17.03
C ARG A 235 21.38 5.52 16.02
N VAL A 236 20.12 5.36 16.46
CA VAL A 236 18.94 5.40 15.57
C VAL A 236 18.20 6.75 15.61
N ALA A 237 18.66 7.72 16.41
CA ALA A 237 17.96 8.98 16.67
C ALA A 237 17.60 9.76 15.40
N SER A 238 18.51 9.86 14.42
CA SER A 238 18.29 10.59 13.18
C SER A 238 17.19 9.97 12.32
N ILE A 239 17.18 8.64 12.23
CA ILE A 239 16.19 7.87 11.46
C ILE A 239 14.84 7.92 12.15
N LEU A 240 14.79 7.77 13.48
CA LEU A 240 13.56 7.91 14.27
C LEU A 240 12.93 9.31 14.12
N GLN A 241 13.75 10.37 14.14
CA GLN A 241 13.27 11.73 13.93
C GLN A 241 12.66 11.90 12.54
N ARG A 242 13.32 11.34 11.51
CA ARG A 242 12.84 11.40 10.12
C ARG A 242 11.57 10.58 9.92
N TYR A 243 11.51 9.37 10.48
CA TYR A 243 10.32 8.53 10.52
C TYR A 243 9.14 9.26 11.18
N ALA A 244 9.37 9.87 12.36
CA ALA A 244 8.35 10.63 13.08
C ALA A 244 7.78 11.78 12.23
N GLN A 245 8.64 12.53 11.52
CA GLN A 245 8.21 13.61 10.63
C GLN A 245 7.28 13.09 9.51
N LEU A 246 7.65 11.99 8.85
CA LEU A 246 6.85 11.41 7.77
C LEU A 246 5.54 10.77 8.26
N HIS A 247 5.52 10.27 9.49
CA HIS A 247 4.37 9.61 10.11
C HIS A 247 3.31 10.60 10.67
N THR A 248 3.63 11.89 10.80
CA THR A 248 2.74 12.92 11.37
C THR A 248 1.60 13.39 10.45
N ARG A 249 1.31 12.69 9.34
CA ARG A 249 0.19 13.09 8.47
C ARG A 249 -1.12 13.22 9.27
N PRO A 250 -1.89 14.29 9.07
CA PRO A 250 -3.13 14.53 9.80
C PRO A 250 -4.15 13.45 9.44
N SER A 251 -4.37 12.52 10.35
CA SER A 251 -5.47 11.56 10.30
C SER A 251 -6.67 12.16 11.03
N VAL A 252 -7.83 12.23 10.38
CA VAL A 252 -9.07 12.65 11.03
C VAL A 252 -9.52 11.53 11.96
N SER A 253 -9.31 11.71 13.27
CA SER A 253 -9.92 10.86 14.29
C SER A 253 -11.13 11.57 14.89
N PHE A 254 -12.22 10.85 15.09
CA PHE A 254 -13.36 11.38 15.83
C PHE A 254 -13.01 11.40 17.32
N ALA A 255 -13.46 12.44 18.03
CA ALA A 255 -13.21 12.57 19.48
C ALA A 255 -13.76 11.39 20.30
N GLN A 256 -14.69 10.60 19.77
CA GLN A 256 -15.21 9.38 20.41
C GLN A 256 -14.26 8.18 20.30
N ASP A 257 -13.33 8.21 19.35
CA ASP A 257 -12.35 7.15 19.07
C ASP A 257 -10.96 7.47 19.64
N SER A 258 -10.79 8.60 20.33
CA SER A 258 -9.52 8.96 20.92
C SER A 258 -9.14 7.96 22.03
N PRO A 259 -7.93 7.38 22.02
CA PRO A 259 -7.48 6.48 23.09
C PRO A 259 -7.43 7.17 24.46
N ASP A 260 -7.31 8.51 24.48
CA ASP A 260 -7.25 9.32 25.69
C ASP A 260 -8.60 9.56 26.39
N LEU A 261 -9.70 8.99 25.88
CA LEU A 261 -10.97 9.04 26.60
C LEU A 261 -10.86 8.18 27.88
N PRO A 262 -11.20 8.73 29.08
CA PRO A 262 -11.15 7.95 30.31
C PRO A 262 -12.08 6.74 30.21
N MET A 263 -11.55 5.56 30.54
CA MET A 263 -12.33 4.33 30.53
C MET A 263 -13.50 4.42 31.51
N SER A 264 -14.72 4.15 31.04
CA SER A 264 -15.87 4.04 31.93
C SER A 264 -15.82 2.73 32.72
N ALA A 265 -16.28 2.72 33.98
CA ALA A 265 -16.33 1.50 34.79
C ALA A 265 -17.20 0.40 34.16
N GLN A 266 -18.24 0.77 33.39
CA GLN A 266 -19.03 -0.20 32.63
C GLN A 266 -18.17 -0.95 31.61
N ALA A 267 -17.40 -0.21 30.79
CA ALA A 267 -16.52 -0.81 29.79
C ALA A 267 -15.50 -1.74 30.48
N PHE A 268 -14.87 -1.27 31.55
CA PHE A 268 -13.93 -2.07 32.34
C PHE A 268 -14.53 -3.39 32.84
N LEU A 269 -15.74 -3.35 33.39
CA LEU A 269 -16.45 -4.54 33.88
C LEU A 269 -16.85 -5.51 32.76
N CYS A 270 -17.08 -5.03 31.54
CA CYS A 270 -17.35 -5.89 30.39
C CYS A 270 -16.10 -6.59 29.86
N HIS A 271 -14.91 -6.04 30.09
CA HIS A 271 -13.64 -6.53 29.54
C HIS A 271 -12.87 -7.48 30.47
N MET A 272 -13.29 -7.60 31.73
CA MET A 272 -12.62 -8.41 32.76
C MET A 272 -13.58 -9.44 33.36
N GLU A 273 -13.11 -10.67 33.51
CA GLU A 273 -13.81 -11.80 34.13
C GLU A 273 -13.02 -12.34 35.32
N SER A 274 -13.72 -13.01 36.26
CA SER A 274 -13.07 -13.72 37.37
C SER A 274 -12.95 -15.19 37.01
N SER A 275 -11.73 -15.74 37.11
CA SER A 275 -11.45 -17.17 36.99
C SER A 275 -12.01 -17.96 38.18
N GLU A 276 -12.22 -19.26 37.99
CA GLU A 276 -12.69 -20.21 39.00
C GLU A 276 -11.73 -20.31 40.20
N GLU A 277 -10.43 -20.06 39.98
CA GLU A 277 -9.38 -20.06 41.02
C GLU A 277 -9.26 -18.72 41.80
N GLY A 278 -10.14 -17.75 41.53
CA GLY A 278 -10.20 -16.48 42.27
C GLY A 278 -9.29 -15.36 41.76
N GLY A 279 -8.49 -15.61 40.72
CA GLY A 279 -7.76 -14.61 39.92
C GLY A 279 -8.64 -13.93 38.86
N LEU A 280 -8.17 -12.83 38.28
CA LEU A 280 -8.87 -12.11 37.21
C LEU A 280 -8.26 -12.43 35.84
N THR A 281 -9.10 -12.54 34.81
CA THR A 281 -8.71 -12.75 33.42
C THR A 281 -9.31 -11.68 32.52
N VAL A 282 -8.63 -11.40 31.41
CA VAL A 282 -9.08 -10.47 30.38
C VAL A 282 -9.96 -11.22 29.38
N SER A 283 -11.21 -10.78 29.15
CA SER A 283 -12.19 -11.44 28.28
C SER A 283 -12.49 -10.69 26.97
N CYS A 284 -11.73 -9.63 26.69
CA CYS A 284 -11.86 -8.84 25.47
C CYS A 284 -11.77 -9.69 24.20
N LYS A 285 -12.64 -9.39 23.23
CA LYS A 285 -12.70 -10.08 21.93
C LYS A 285 -12.16 -9.24 20.79
N GLU A 286 -12.22 -7.93 20.92
CA GLU A 286 -11.72 -6.99 19.92
C GLU A 286 -10.37 -6.40 20.34
N GLU A 287 -9.50 -6.18 19.35
CA GLU A 287 -8.18 -5.60 19.57
C GLU A 287 -8.28 -4.16 20.10
N SER A 288 -9.30 -3.39 19.69
CA SER A 288 -9.54 -2.00 20.15
C SER A 288 -9.80 -1.92 21.66
N GLU A 289 -10.55 -2.89 22.20
CA GLU A 289 -10.88 -3.03 23.62
C GLU A 289 -9.63 -3.38 24.43
N TRP A 290 -8.79 -4.26 23.89
CA TRP A 290 -7.47 -4.60 24.45
C TRP A 290 -6.59 -3.37 24.65
N ASN A 291 -6.52 -2.53 23.63
CA ASN A 291 -5.68 -1.33 23.68
C ASN A 291 -6.22 -0.29 24.66
N ARG A 292 -7.54 -0.13 24.75
CA ARG A 292 -8.16 0.76 25.75
C ARG A 292 -7.84 0.30 27.17
N LEU A 293 -7.88 -1.01 27.41
CA LEU A 293 -7.58 -1.61 28.72
C LEU A 293 -6.09 -1.50 29.07
N GLY A 294 -5.19 -1.78 28.12
CA GLY A 294 -3.76 -1.53 28.30
C GLY A 294 -3.43 -0.04 28.55
N ASN A 295 -4.14 0.87 27.89
CA ASN A 295 -3.99 2.32 28.10
C ASN A 295 -4.38 2.73 29.53
N PHE A 296 -5.48 2.19 30.05
CA PHE A 296 -5.94 2.47 31.42
C PHE A 296 -4.94 2.00 32.49
N PHE A 297 -4.33 0.83 32.29
CA PHE A 297 -3.38 0.25 33.25
C PHE A 297 -2.00 0.89 33.21
N PHE A 298 -1.44 1.13 32.01
CA PHE A 298 0.00 1.36 31.89
C PHE A 298 0.40 2.73 31.34
N TRP A 299 -0.49 3.44 30.63
CA TRP A 299 -0.07 4.65 29.91
C TRP A 299 0.31 5.82 30.82
N SER A 300 -0.42 6.02 31.92
CA SER A 300 -0.07 6.96 32.99
C SER A 300 1.33 6.68 33.55
N SER A 301 1.65 5.40 33.77
CA SER A 301 2.94 4.95 34.29
C SER A 301 4.07 5.17 33.27
N LEU A 302 3.82 4.92 31.98
CA LEU A 302 4.77 5.19 30.90
C LEU A 302 5.04 6.69 30.70
N CYS A 303 4.05 7.54 30.96
CA CYS A 303 4.21 9.00 30.95
C CYS A 303 4.85 9.56 32.23
N GLY A 304 5.21 8.71 33.20
CA GLY A 304 5.78 9.13 34.49
C GLY A 304 4.78 9.81 35.44
N LYS A 305 3.47 9.63 35.23
CA LYS A 305 2.43 10.25 36.06
C LYS A 305 2.04 9.42 37.28
N SER A 306 2.22 8.11 37.22
CA SER A 306 1.92 7.15 38.29
C SER A 306 3.15 6.28 38.58
N SER A 307 3.29 5.83 39.83
CA SER A 307 4.39 4.96 40.24
C SER A 307 4.23 3.55 39.67
N ILE A 308 5.21 3.10 38.90
CA ILE A 308 5.25 1.79 38.23
C ILE A 308 5.13 0.63 39.23
N SER A 309 5.88 0.68 40.34
CA SER A 309 5.88 -0.37 41.37
C SER A 309 4.50 -0.59 41.98
N LYS A 310 3.82 0.48 42.43
CA LYS A 310 2.48 0.37 43.05
C LYS A 310 1.45 -0.20 42.07
N VAL A 311 1.51 0.19 40.79
CA VAL A 311 0.59 -0.36 39.77
C VAL A 311 0.83 -1.86 39.59
N CYS A 312 2.08 -2.30 39.41
CA CYS A 312 2.39 -3.72 39.25
C CYS A 312 2.03 -4.54 40.51
N GLU A 313 2.28 -4.02 41.72
CA GLU A 313 1.89 -4.66 42.98
C GLU A 313 0.37 -4.82 43.10
N THR A 314 -0.42 -3.81 42.72
CA THR A 314 -1.89 -3.92 42.73
C THR A 314 -2.41 -4.95 41.74
N LEU A 315 -1.77 -5.08 40.57
CA LEU A 315 -2.13 -6.08 39.57
C LEU A 315 -1.75 -7.50 40.00
N GLU A 316 -0.61 -7.66 40.68
CA GLU A 316 -0.17 -8.94 41.26
C GLU A 316 -1.10 -9.42 42.37
N GLN A 317 -1.48 -8.52 43.29
CA GLN A 317 -2.38 -8.83 44.41
C GLN A 317 -3.75 -9.32 43.96
N VAL A 318 -4.21 -8.87 42.79
CA VAL A 318 -5.49 -9.27 42.22
C VAL A 318 -5.37 -10.54 41.37
N GLY A 319 -4.16 -11.01 41.10
CA GLY A 319 -3.88 -12.30 40.47
C GLY A 319 -4.21 -12.33 38.97
N ILE A 320 -3.92 -11.25 38.25
CA ILE A 320 -3.96 -11.27 36.78
C ILE A 320 -2.71 -11.99 36.27
N PRO A 321 -2.82 -12.96 35.35
CA PRO A 321 -1.66 -13.67 34.84
C PRO A 321 -0.71 -12.71 34.10
N PRO A 322 0.61 -12.78 34.37
CA PRO A 322 1.57 -11.82 33.83
C PRO A 322 1.66 -11.87 32.30
N GLN A 323 1.38 -13.01 31.66
CA GLN A 323 1.34 -13.14 30.20
C GLN A 323 0.26 -12.26 29.56
N GLN A 324 -0.90 -12.09 30.24
CA GLN A 324 -1.97 -11.21 29.77
C GLN A 324 -1.63 -9.73 30.00
N LEU A 325 -0.95 -9.42 31.11
CA LEU A 325 -0.47 -8.06 31.37
C LEU A 325 0.59 -7.63 30.35
N LEU A 326 1.52 -8.53 30.03
CA LEU A 326 2.55 -8.30 29.02
C LEU A 326 1.94 -8.03 27.65
N SER A 327 0.95 -8.83 27.24
CA SER A 327 0.29 -8.67 25.95
C SER A 327 -0.54 -7.38 25.86
N LEU A 328 -1.18 -6.96 26.96
CA LEU A 328 -1.85 -5.66 27.06
C LEU A 328 -0.87 -4.49 26.97
N LEU A 329 0.28 -4.58 27.65
CA LEU A 329 1.33 -3.57 27.61
C LEU A 329 1.87 -3.41 26.19
N LEU A 330 2.23 -4.52 25.53
CA LEU A 330 2.84 -4.51 24.20
C LEU A 330 1.85 -4.07 23.13
N SER A 331 0.60 -4.55 23.16
CA SER A 331 -0.42 -4.08 22.20
C SER A 331 -0.63 -2.57 22.27
N MET A 332 -0.79 -2.03 23.49
CA MET A 332 -0.95 -0.60 23.70
C MET A 332 0.29 0.19 23.24
N TRP A 333 1.50 -0.27 23.62
CA TRP A 333 2.76 0.35 23.24
C TRP A 333 2.90 0.45 21.72
N LEU A 334 2.66 -0.66 21.00
CA LEU A 334 2.79 -0.70 19.55
C LEU A 334 1.80 0.26 18.86
N LYS A 335 0.59 0.46 19.39
CA LYS A 335 -0.41 1.36 18.77
C LYS A 335 -0.18 2.86 19.04
N ARG A 336 0.51 3.24 20.12
CA ARG A 336 0.78 4.65 20.48
C ARG A 336 2.15 5.15 20.00
N GLU A 337 2.56 4.72 18.81
CA GLU A 337 3.87 5.07 18.24
C GLU A 337 4.09 6.59 18.12
N LYS A 338 3.04 7.35 17.77
CA LYS A 338 3.15 8.82 17.60
C LYS A 338 3.48 9.53 18.90
N GLU A 339 2.89 9.12 20.01
CA GLU A 339 3.12 9.72 21.32
C GLU A 339 4.48 9.31 21.91
N ILE A 340 4.88 8.04 21.69
CA ILE A 340 6.19 7.52 22.12
C ILE A 340 7.34 8.31 21.46
N LEU A 341 7.21 8.61 20.17
CA LEU A 341 8.23 9.33 19.41
C LEU A 341 8.41 10.80 19.83
N GLN A 342 7.51 11.38 20.62
CA GLN A 342 7.68 12.75 21.13
C GLN A 342 8.76 12.83 22.23
N LYS A 343 8.83 11.81 23.08
CA LYS A 343 9.77 11.74 24.22
C LYS A 343 10.36 10.34 24.39
N PRO A 344 11.12 9.84 23.40
CA PRO A 344 11.55 8.44 23.37
C PRO A 344 12.39 8.05 24.59
N LYS A 345 13.27 8.94 25.08
CA LYS A 345 14.15 8.66 26.23
C LYS A 345 13.36 8.36 27.52
N GLU A 346 12.44 9.24 27.90
CA GLU A 346 11.63 9.08 29.12
C GLU A 346 10.73 7.84 29.02
N THR A 347 10.05 7.65 27.87
CA THR A 347 9.11 6.53 27.69
C THR A 347 9.80 5.17 27.64
N VAL A 348 11.00 5.09 27.06
CA VAL A 348 11.79 3.85 26.97
C VAL A 348 12.33 3.44 28.34
N GLN A 349 12.79 4.40 29.14
CA GLN A 349 13.20 4.14 30.51
C GLN A 349 12.03 3.60 31.35
N ASN A 350 10.87 4.27 31.30
CA ASN A 350 9.68 3.82 32.02
C ASN A 350 9.20 2.44 31.54
N LEU A 351 9.29 2.16 30.24
CA LEU A 351 8.99 0.84 29.69
C LEU A 351 9.96 -0.23 30.22
N HIS A 352 11.25 0.08 30.31
CA HIS A 352 12.25 -0.82 30.88
C HIS A 352 11.93 -1.18 32.32
N THR A 353 11.63 -0.20 33.16
CA THR A 353 11.23 -0.43 34.55
C THR A 353 9.96 -1.28 34.62
N LEU A 354 8.93 -0.96 33.81
CA LEU A 354 7.68 -1.73 33.75
C LEU A 354 7.94 -3.18 33.35
N LEU A 355 8.69 -3.41 32.27
CA LEU A 355 8.98 -4.75 31.75
C LEU A 355 9.74 -5.58 32.78
N VAL A 356 10.75 -5.00 33.44
CA VAL A 356 11.53 -5.66 34.50
C VAL A 356 10.67 -5.98 35.73
N THR A 357 9.78 -5.07 36.13
CA THR A 357 8.86 -5.35 37.25
C THR A 357 7.85 -6.45 36.91
N LEU A 358 7.33 -6.48 35.68
CA LEU A 358 6.41 -7.53 35.22
C LEU A 358 7.10 -8.89 35.10
N SER A 359 8.35 -8.94 34.64
CA SER A 359 9.10 -10.19 34.52
C SER A 359 9.51 -10.79 35.88
N ASN A 360 9.55 -9.97 36.93
CA ASN A 360 9.76 -10.42 38.31
C ASN A 360 8.49 -10.94 39.01
N MET A 361 7.30 -10.78 38.40
CA MET A 361 6.05 -11.29 38.98
C MET A 361 6.02 -12.82 38.97
N LYS A 362 5.34 -13.40 39.96
CA LYS A 362 5.18 -14.86 40.05
C LYS A 362 4.48 -15.42 38.81
N GLY A 363 5.13 -16.35 38.13
CA GLY A 363 4.62 -17.00 36.92
C GLY A 363 4.97 -16.30 35.59
N ALA A 364 5.80 -15.25 35.60
CA ALA A 364 6.28 -14.58 34.39
C ALA A 364 7.47 -15.32 33.74
N VAL A 365 8.65 -15.26 34.37
CA VAL A 365 9.83 -16.05 33.98
C VAL A 365 9.96 -17.24 34.92
N ASP A 366 10.04 -18.44 34.36
CA ASP A 366 10.18 -19.66 35.15
C ASP A 366 11.50 -19.65 35.95
N GLU A 367 11.41 -19.81 37.27
CA GLU A 367 12.57 -19.96 38.14
C GLU A 367 13.43 -21.18 37.75
N ALA A 368 12.87 -22.17 37.06
CA ALA A 368 13.58 -23.33 36.54
C ALA A 368 14.16 -23.13 35.12
N TRP A 369 13.94 -21.98 34.47
CA TRP A 369 14.40 -21.74 33.09
C TRP A 369 15.90 -21.94 32.90
N ASP A 370 16.30 -22.69 31.88
CA ASP A 370 17.69 -22.87 31.49
C ASP A 370 18.14 -21.71 30.59
N THR A 371 19.22 -21.01 30.96
CA THR A 371 19.79 -19.89 30.21
C THR A 371 20.29 -20.30 28.81
N GLN A 372 20.45 -21.60 28.54
CA GLN A 372 20.78 -22.11 27.20
C GLN A 372 19.54 -22.34 26.31
N SER A 373 18.34 -22.23 26.85
CA SER A 373 17.07 -22.44 26.15
C SER A 373 16.35 -21.11 25.90
N VAL A 374 15.47 -21.08 24.89
CA VAL A 374 14.64 -19.89 24.60
C VAL A 374 13.51 -19.78 25.63
N SER A 375 13.36 -18.62 26.25
CA SER A 375 12.30 -18.38 27.23
C SER A 375 10.95 -18.12 26.56
N PRO A 376 9.86 -18.78 26.95
CA PRO A 376 8.54 -18.51 26.38
C PRO A 376 8.06 -17.08 26.67
N TRP A 377 8.49 -16.49 27.79
CA TRP A 377 8.18 -15.10 28.15
C TRP A 377 8.79 -14.10 27.17
N TRP A 378 10.11 -14.20 26.93
CA TRP A 378 10.81 -13.32 26.00
C TRP A 378 10.44 -13.60 24.55
N GLN A 379 10.15 -14.87 24.21
CA GLN A 379 9.62 -15.25 22.90
C GLN A 379 8.27 -14.60 22.62
N GLN A 380 7.38 -14.48 23.62
CA GLN A 380 6.12 -13.76 23.46
C GLN A 380 6.36 -12.29 23.08
N VAL A 381 7.29 -11.60 23.77
CA VAL A 381 7.66 -10.21 23.44
C VAL A 381 8.19 -10.14 22.01
N ARG A 382 9.15 -11.00 21.65
CA ARG A 382 9.76 -11.00 20.33
C ARG A 382 8.73 -11.23 19.21
N ASN A 383 7.83 -12.21 19.39
CA ASN A 383 6.78 -12.51 18.42
C ASN A 383 5.85 -11.31 18.18
N THR A 384 5.50 -10.56 19.23
CA THR A 384 4.68 -9.36 19.07
C THR A 384 5.42 -8.23 18.33
N CYS A 385 6.72 -8.04 18.59
CA CYS A 385 7.52 -7.05 17.88
C CYS A 385 7.70 -7.42 16.39
N VAL A 386 7.97 -8.69 16.10
CA VAL A 386 8.16 -9.22 14.72
C VAL A 386 6.89 -9.08 13.86
N GLN A 387 5.71 -9.17 14.47
CA GLN A 387 4.43 -9.04 13.79
C GLN A 387 3.97 -7.59 13.60
N SER A 388 4.54 -6.63 14.34
CA SER A 388 4.10 -5.24 14.31
C SER A 388 4.45 -4.53 13.00
N HIS A 389 3.50 -3.77 12.47
CA HIS A 389 3.72 -2.85 11.34
C HIS A 389 4.27 -1.48 11.78
N ASN A 390 4.22 -1.17 13.08
CA ASN A 390 4.75 0.07 13.65
C ASN A 390 6.21 -0.16 14.03
N ALA A 391 7.11 0.11 13.07
CA ALA A 391 8.52 -0.26 13.12
C ALA A 391 9.28 0.43 14.27
N ALA A 392 9.00 1.72 14.52
CA ALA A 392 9.72 2.46 15.55
C ALA A 392 9.31 2.02 16.95
N ALA A 393 8.01 1.83 17.21
CA ALA A 393 7.53 1.32 18.49
C ALA A 393 8.07 -0.11 18.76
N ALA A 394 8.08 -0.97 17.73
CA ALA A 394 8.62 -2.33 17.84
C ALA A 394 10.12 -2.33 18.14
N LEU A 395 10.92 -1.50 17.45
CA LEU A 395 12.35 -1.37 17.70
C LEU A 395 12.65 -0.90 19.13
N LEU A 396 11.93 0.11 19.60
CA LEU A 396 12.10 0.63 20.97
C LEU A 396 11.73 -0.43 22.02
N ALA A 397 10.66 -1.20 21.81
CA ALA A 397 10.32 -2.33 22.67
C ALA A 397 11.39 -3.42 22.65
N ALA A 398 11.97 -3.71 21.48
CA ALA A 398 13.02 -4.71 21.34
C ALA A 398 14.34 -4.29 22.02
N PHE A 399 14.74 -3.01 21.95
CA PHE A 399 15.87 -2.52 22.74
C PHE A 399 15.64 -2.74 24.23
N VAL A 400 14.47 -2.35 24.74
CA VAL A 400 14.12 -2.53 26.15
C VAL A 400 14.14 -4.01 26.54
N ALA A 401 13.52 -4.87 25.74
CA ALA A 401 13.44 -6.30 26.00
C ALA A 401 14.80 -6.99 25.92
N HIS A 402 15.66 -6.60 24.97
CA HIS A 402 17.03 -7.11 24.85
C HIS A 402 17.85 -6.79 26.11
N HIS A 403 17.85 -5.52 26.53
CA HIS A 403 18.59 -5.08 27.71
C HIS A 403 18.02 -5.68 29.01
N ALA A 404 16.69 -5.75 29.15
CA ALA A 404 16.06 -6.46 30.26
C ALA A 404 16.49 -7.94 30.29
N THR A 405 16.43 -8.64 29.15
CA THR A 405 16.86 -10.04 29.05
C THR A 405 18.34 -10.21 29.40
N LYS A 406 19.20 -9.31 28.95
CA LYS A 406 20.64 -9.28 29.28
C LYS A 406 20.83 -9.17 30.80
N THR A 407 20.18 -8.22 31.47
CA THR A 407 20.28 -8.07 32.94
C THR A 407 19.75 -9.29 33.71
N PHE A 408 18.69 -9.94 33.23
CA PHE A 408 18.18 -11.18 33.82
C PHE A 408 19.15 -12.35 33.66
N ILE A 409 19.79 -12.48 32.49
CA ILE A 409 20.74 -13.57 32.24
C ILE A 409 22.04 -13.34 33.00
N THR A 410 22.55 -12.10 33.05
CA THR A 410 23.76 -11.76 33.81
C THR A 410 23.55 -11.97 35.31
N SER A 411 22.46 -11.45 35.90
CA SER A 411 22.17 -11.65 37.33
C SER A 411 22.04 -13.13 37.72
N ARG A 412 21.44 -13.94 36.83
CA ARG A 412 21.32 -15.39 37.02
C ARG A 412 22.65 -16.11 36.81
N ALA A 413 23.48 -15.67 35.86
CA ALA A 413 24.82 -16.19 35.65
C ALA A 413 25.75 -15.87 36.83
N ASP A 414 25.73 -14.65 37.35
CA ASP A 414 26.52 -14.20 38.50
C ASP A 414 26.15 -14.98 39.78
N SER A 415 24.90 -15.41 39.91
CA SER A 415 24.47 -16.29 41.01
C SER A 415 25.03 -17.72 40.93
N LYS A 416 25.45 -18.16 39.74
CA LYS A 416 25.88 -19.55 39.45
C LYS A 416 27.37 -19.68 39.12
N LEU A 417 28.02 -18.63 38.62
CA LEU A 417 29.41 -18.61 38.13
C LEU A 417 30.15 -17.39 38.70
N GLN A 418 31.45 -17.53 38.98
CA GLN A 418 32.30 -16.42 39.45
C GLN A 418 32.44 -15.35 38.36
N SER A 419 32.39 -14.08 38.80
CA SER A 419 31.97 -12.84 38.13
C SER A 419 32.84 -12.29 36.97
N GLU A 420 33.61 -13.13 36.25
CA GLU A 420 34.55 -12.65 35.22
C GLU A 420 34.21 -13.07 33.77
N TRP A 421 33.12 -13.81 33.55
CA TRP A 421 32.76 -14.34 32.23
C TRP A 421 31.47 -13.72 31.69
N GLU A 422 31.49 -13.25 30.44
CA GLU A 422 30.28 -12.83 29.74
C GLU A 422 29.36 -14.03 29.43
N ALA A 423 28.09 -13.92 29.80
CA ALA A 423 27.10 -14.97 29.58
C ALA A 423 26.63 -14.96 28.12
N VAL A 424 27.13 -15.88 27.30
CA VAL A 424 26.63 -16.15 25.94
C VAL A 424 25.40 -17.06 26.03
N SER A 425 24.29 -16.65 25.43
CA SER A 425 23.06 -17.45 25.37
C SER A 425 22.40 -17.35 24.00
N LEU A 426 21.72 -18.43 23.60
CA LEU A 426 20.91 -18.46 22.38
C LEU A 426 19.82 -17.36 22.40
N GLU A 427 19.26 -17.07 23.58
CA GLU A 427 18.25 -16.02 23.74
C GLU A 427 18.80 -14.63 23.38
N LEU A 428 20.02 -14.29 23.82
CA LEU A 428 20.66 -13.02 23.51
C LEU A 428 20.98 -12.88 22.02
N GLU A 429 21.46 -13.94 21.38
CA GLU A 429 21.70 -13.96 19.93
C GLU A 429 20.41 -13.73 19.14
N GLN A 430 19.31 -14.40 19.51
CA GLN A 430 18.03 -14.19 18.84
C GLN A 430 17.48 -12.76 19.03
N TRP A 431 17.79 -12.11 20.15
CA TRP A 431 17.47 -10.69 20.35
C TRP A 431 18.34 -9.77 19.50
N LEU A 432 19.65 -10.04 19.37
CA LEU A 432 20.53 -9.28 18.49
C LEU A 432 20.07 -9.34 17.03
N VAL A 433 19.69 -10.53 16.55
CA VAL A 433 19.09 -10.72 15.22
C VAL A 433 17.79 -9.90 15.10
N CYS A 434 16.86 -10.02 16.04
CA CYS A 434 15.60 -9.29 16.02
C CYS A 434 15.79 -7.76 16.01
N VAL A 435 16.71 -7.24 16.82
CA VAL A 435 17.02 -5.81 16.89
C VAL A 435 17.59 -5.32 15.55
N ARG A 436 18.54 -6.06 14.95
CA ARG A 436 19.09 -5.73 13.63
C ARG A 436 18.00 -5.72 12.55
N GLN A 437 17.15 -6.75 12.52
CA GLN A 437 16.01 -6.82 11.59
C GLN A 437 15.05 -5.63 11.76
N LEU A 438 14.74 -5.22 13.00
CA LEU A 438 13.87 -4.08 13.27
C LEU A 438 14.51 -2.74 12.87
N GLU A 439 15.83 -2.59 13.04
CA GLU A 439 16.54 -1.42 12.52
C GLU A 439 16.44 -1.34 11.00
N ASP A 440 16.66 -2.45 10.30
CA ASP A 440 16.56 -2.53 8.84
C ASP A 440 15.14 -2.22 8.35
N VAL A 441 14.12 -2.80 9.01
CA VAL A 441 12.70 -2.52 8.75
C VAL A 441 12.37 -1.05 8.99
N LEU A 442 12.94 -0.41 10.02
CA LEU A 442 12.72 1.01 10.28
C LEU A 442 13.25 1.87 9.12
N VAL A 443 14.44 1.58 8.59
CA VAL A 443 15.01 2.31 7.45
C VAL A 443 14.14 2.10 6.20
N LEU A 444 13.77 0.85 5.91
CA LEU A 444 12.90 0.51 4.78
C LEU A 444 11.54 1.23 4.91
N GLN A 445 10.88 1.14 6.05
CA GLN A 445 9.58 1.78 6.28
C GLN A 445 9.69 3.31 6.16
N THR A 446 10.80 3.90 6.60
CA THR A 446 11.05 5.35 6.45
C THR A 446 11.13 5.75 4.97
N LEU A 447 11.75 4.94 4.12
CA LEU A 447 11.76 5.13 2.66
C LEU A 447 10.33 5.00 2.09
N LEU A 448 9.61 3.94 2.45
CA LEU A 448 8.26 3.65 1.93
C LEU A 448 7.21 4.70 2.28
N LEU A 449 7.38 5.42 3.39
CA LEU A 449 6.50 6.50 3.86
C LEU A 449 6.69 7.84 3.11
N LEU A 450 7.73 7.96 2.28
CA LEU A 450 7.96 9.17 1.49
C LEU A 450 6.76 9.47 0.58
N PRO A 451 6.28 10.72 0.54
CA PRO A 451 5.19 11.09 -0.35
C PRO A 451 5.63 10.97 -1.81
N PRO A 452 4.83 10.33 -2.68
CA PRO A 452 5.11 10.33 -4.10
C PRO A 452 4.95 11.75 -4.69
N PRO A 453 5.60 12.05 -5.83
CA PRO A 453 5.39 13.31 -6.55
C PRO A 453 3.93 13.44 -7.00
N GLN A 454 3.44 14.69 -7.10
CA GLN A 454 2.04 14.97 -7.44
C GLN A 454 1.66 14.37 -8.81
N GLY A 455 0.64 13.51 -8.84
CA GLY A 455 0.09 12.95 -10.09
C GLY A 455 0.43 11.49 -10.38
N THR A 456 1.24 10.80 -9.55
CA THR A 456 1.52 9.38 -9.78
C THR A 456 0.40 8.46 -9.30
N THR A 457 0.09 7.44 -10.11
CA THR A 457 -0.86 6.37 -9.80
C THR A 457 -0.25 5.41 -8.79
N GLY A 458 -0.19 5.80 -7.51
CA GLY A 458 0.34 4.99 -6.43
C GLY A 458 -0.74 4.31 -5.61
N GLY A 459 -0.69 2.98 -5.47
CA GLY A 459 -1.47 2.22 -4.48
C GLY A 459 -1.15 2.64 -3.03
N ALA A 460 -1.89 2.09 -2.07
CA ALA A 460 -1.69 2.38 -0.65
C ALA A 460 -0.23 2.19 -0.21
N VAL A 461 0.23 3.03 0.74
CA VAL A 461 1.58 2.93 1.28
C VAL A 461 1.76 1.54 1.92
N ALA A 462 2.68 0.75 1.37
CA ALA A 462 3.01 -0.54 1.94
C ALA A 462 3.57 -0.36 3.36
N GLN A 463 3.00 -1.10 4.31
CA GLN A 463 3.53 -1.25 5.66
C GLN A 463 4.27 -2.57 5.74
N CYS A 464 5.48 -2.55 6.27
CA CYS A 464 6.35 -3.71 6.40
C CYS A 464 6.54 -4.06 7.88
N SER A 465 6.50 -5.35 8.18
CA SER A 465 6.97 -5.96 9.43
C SER A 465 8.02 -7.02 9.12
N ILE A 466 8.79 -7.43 10.14
CA ILE A 466 9.76 -8.53 9.98
C ILE A 466 9.06 -9.78 9.44
N LYS A 467 7.89 -10.12 9.99
CA LYS A 467 7.12 -11.27 9.54
C LYS A 467 6.79 -11.18 8.04
N THR A 468 6.31 -10.02 7.57
CA THR A 468 5.98 -9.86 6.14
C THR A 468 7.19 -9.93 5.22
N LEU A 469 8.37 -9.50 5.68
CA LEU A 469 9.61 -9.60 4.90
C LEU A 469 10.15 -11.03 4.86
N LEU A 470 10.08 -11.76 6.00
CA LEU A 470 10.46 -13.18 6.05
C LEU A 470 9.54 -14.03 5.17
N GLU A 471 8.22 -13.81 5.23
CA GLU A 471 7.24 -14.48 4.36
C GLU A 471 7.36 -14.07 2.88
N GLY A 472 8.02 -12.94 2.61
CA GLY A 472 8.32 -12.44 1.26
C GLY A 472 9.49 -13.15 0.57
N GLY A 473 10.25 -13.97 1.30
CA GLY A 473 11.41 -14.69 0.78
C GLY A 473 12.56 -13.76 0.37
N ALA A 474 13.52 -14.29 -0.40
CA ALA A 474 14.72 -13.57 -0.85
C ALA A 474 14.41 -12.29 -1.65
N GLY A 475 13.28 -12.25 -2.36
CA GLY A 475 12.88 -11.10 -3.19
C GLY A 475 12.03 -10.05 -2.47
N GLY A 476 11.64 -10.25 -1.20
CA GLY A 476 10.65 -9.41 -0.52
C GLY A 476 11.07 -7.95 -0.35
N VAL A 477 12.35 -7.71 -0.05
CA VAL A 477 12.91 -6.35 0.09
C VAL A 477 12.99 -5.66 -1.27
N ALA A 478 13.55 -6.33 -2.28
CA ALA A 478 13.66 -5.80 -3.64
C ALA A 478 12.29 -5.48 -4.27
N ASP A 479 11.28 -6.31 -4.02
CA ASP A 479 9.89 -6.07 -4.44
C ASP A 479 9.26 -4.85 -3.76
N SER A 480 9.54 -4.64 -2.47
CA SER A 480 9.06 -3.46 -1.74
C SER A 480 9.70 -2.17 -2.27
N VAL A 481 11.01 -2.21 -2.56
CA VAL A 481 11.76 -1.08 -3.11
C VAL A 481 11.40 -0.81 -4.57
N SER A 482 11.21 -1.81 -5.43
CA SER A 482 10.82 -1.60 -6.83
C SER A 482 9.44 -0.92 -6.95
N LYS A 483 8.47 -1.32 -6.12
CA LYS A 483 7.16 -0.65 -6.01
C LYS A 483 7.28 0.78 -5.51
N TRP A 484 8.28 1.09 -4.69
CA TRP A 484 8.58 2.46 -4.27
C TRP A 484 9.20 3.26 -5.42
N VAL A 485 10.19 2.71 -6.13
CA VAL A 485 10.81 3.33 -7.33
C VAL A 485 9.76 3.70 -8.36
N PHE A 486 8.83 2.79 -8.65
CA PHE A 486 7.69 3.03 -9.55
C PHE A 486 6.79 4.17 -9.05
N ARG A 487 6.39 4.16 -7.77
CA ARG A 487 5.52 5.20 -7.17
C ARG A 487 6.14 6.59 -7.19
N HIS A 488 7.47 6.66 -7.10
CA HIS A 488 8.25 7.89 -7.14
C HIS A 488 8.63 8.35 -8.55
N ASP A 489 8.27 7.59 -9.58
CA ASP A 489 8.57 7.89 -10.98
C ASP A 489 10.05 8.13 -11.26
N LEU A 490 10.91 7.33 -10.60
CA LEU A 490 12.36 7.45 -10.74
C LEU A 490 12.82 6.84 -12.08
N ALA A 491 13.44 7.67 -12.92
CA ALA A 491 14.01 7.24 -14.19
C ALA A 491 15.15 6.23 -13.99
N PRO A 492 15.29 5.21 -14.87
CA PRO A 492 16.33 4.19 -14.78
C PRO A 492 17.76 4.73 -14.69
N GLU A 493 18.08 5.78 -15.46
CA GLU A 493 19.39 6.43 -15.44
C GLU A 493 19.68 7.08 -14.08
N ARG A 494 18.70 7.78 -13.49
CA ARG A 494 18.85 8.36 -12.15
C ARG A 494 19.02 7.29 -11.08
N LEU A 495 18.29 6.18 -11.17
CA LEU A 495 18.44 5.07 -10.24
C LEU A 495 19.83 4.44 -10.36
N LYS A 496 20.34 4.27 -11.58
CA LYS A 496 21.71 3.82 -11.84
C LYS A 496 22.72 4.72 -11.16
N ASP A 497 22.60 6.03 -11.33
CA ASP A 497 23.52 6.97 -10.69
C ASP A 497 23.51 6.80 -9.17
N ILE A 498 22.33 6.73 -8.53
CA ILE A 498 22.23 6.60 -7.06
C ILE A 498 22.84 5.28 -6.54
N VAL A 499 22.64 4.18 -7.26
CA VAL A 499 23.10 2.86 -6.84
C VAL A 499 24.61 2.69 -7.02
N TYR A 500 25.16 3.19 -8.14
CA TYR A 500 26.58 3.00 -8.51
C TYR A 500 27.53 4.11 -8.02
N PHE A 501 27.08 5.35 -7.79
CA PHE A 501 27.94 6.42 -7.23
C PHE A 501 28.32 6.19 -5.74
N ASN A 502 27.88 5.09 -5.13
CA ASN A 502 28.24 4.69 -3.77
C ASN A 502 29.73 4.35 -3.57
N ASP A 503 30.49 4.12 -4.65
CA ASP A 503 31.91 3.71 -4.58
C ASP A 503 32.92 4.86 -4.79
N ALA A 504 32.49 6.05 -5.19
CA ALA A 504 33.37 7.20 -5.35
C ALA A 504 33.27 8.13 -4.12
N GLU A 505 34.38 8.29 -3.38
CA GLU A 505 34.50 9.30 -2.32
C GLU A 505 34.07 10.67 -2.85
N THR A 506 32.96 11.21 -2.32
CA THR A 506 32.39 12.49 -2.78
C THR A 506 33.25 13.69 -2.38
N ASP A 507 33.70 14.45 -3.40
CA ASP A 507 34.19 15.83 -3.27
C ASP A 507 33.02 16.79 -2.89
N PRO A 508 33.17 17.70 -1.91
CA PRO A 508 32.06 18.37 -1.22
C PRO A 508 31.48 19.66 -1.86
N GLU A 509 31.53 19.88 -3.19
CA GLU A 509 31.22 21.20 -3.79
C GLU A 509 29.97 21.30 -4.71
N SER A 510 28.91 20.52 -4.53
CA SER A 510 27.63 20.81 -5.21
C SER A 510 26.39 20.61 -4.33
N LYS A 511 26.11 21.59 -3.46
CA LYS A 511 24.92 21.63 -2.60
C LYS A 511 23.91 22.68 -3.06
N GLU A 512 23.10 22.35 -4.07
CA GLU A 512 21.93 23.16 -4.42
C GLU A 512 20.68 22.33 -4.82
N LYS A 513 20.35 21.19 -4.18
CA LYS A 513 18.96 20.61 -4.27
C LYS A 513 18.49 19.89 -3.00
N LYS A 514 18.17 20.67 -1.95
CA LYS A 514 17.77 20.22 -0.59
C LYS A 514 16.54 19.28 -0.45
N SER A 515 15.82 18.94 -1.53
CA SER A 515 14.64 18.05 -1.50
C SER A 515 14.89 16.66 -2.09
N GLU A 516 15.70 16.56 -3.14
CA GLU A 516 16.00 15.29 -3.83
C GLU A 516 17.18 14.56 -3.15
N GLU A 517 18.17 15.31 -2.65
CA GLU A 517 19.34 14.79 -1.91
C GLU A 517 18.93 13.87 -0.74
N LYS A 518 17.84 14.20 -0.04
CA LYS A 518 17.39 13.44 1.14
C LYS A 518 16.84 12.06 0.79
N THR A 519 16.15 11.91 -0.35
CA THR A 519 15.56 10.62 -0.73
C THR A 519 16.62 9.65 -1.21
N GLU A 520 17.62 10.17 -1.92
CA GLU A 520 18.77 9.42 -2.42
C GLU A 520 19.62 8.89 -1.25
N GLU A 521 19.86 9.71 -0.21
CA GLU A 521 20.54 9.28 1.03
C GLU A 521 19.90 8.06 1.72
N LEU A 522 18.56 7.97 1.75
CA LEU A 522 17.87 6.82 2.38
C LEU A 522 17.99 5.56 1.54
N LEU A 523 17.89 5.68 0.21
CA LEU A 523 18.04 4.55 -0.69
C LEU A 523 19.47 3.98 -0.60
N VAL A 524 20.46 4.86 -0.58
CA VAL A 524 21.87 4.52 -0.36
C VAL A 524 22.08 3.81 0.98
N ALA A 525 21.52 4.35 2.07
CA ALA A 525 21.62 3.73 3.39
C ALA A 525 20.97 2.34 3.43
N LEU A 526 19.90 2.13 2.66
CA LEU A 526 19.22 0.85 2.53
C LEU A 526 20.04 -0.16 1.72
N CYS A 527 20.60 0.24 0.57
CA CYS A 527 21.51 -0.60 -0.22
C CYS A 527 22.74 -1.06 0.59
N LYS A 528 23.26 -0.22 1.49
CA LYS A 528 24.35 -0.59 2.41
C LYS A 528 23.94 -1.61 3.48
N ARG A 529 22.67 -1.62 3.89
CA ARG A 529 22.12 -2.59 4.86
C ARG A 529 21.70 -3.90 4.20
N PHE A 530 21.27 -3.85 2.94
CA PHE A 530 20.84 -5.00 2.15
C PHE A 530 21.72 -5.18 0.90
N PRO A 531 23.02 -5.48 1.05
CA PRO A 531 23.93 -5.59 -0.09
C PRO A 531 23.59 -6.75 -1.03
N ASN A 532 23.03 -7.84 -0.50
CA ASN A 532 22.70 -9.02 -1.29
C ASN A 532 21.31 -8.83 -1.92
N SER A 533 20.31 -8.55 -1.08
CA SER A 533 18.91 -8.39 -1.50
C SER A 533 18.65 -7.19 -2.40
N LEU A 534 19.43 -6.10 -2.27
CA LEU A 534 19.37 -4.91 -3.12
C LEU A 534 20.63 -4.74 -3.98
N SER A 535 21.31 -5.84 -4.31
CA SER A 535 22.36 -5.79 -5.32
C SER A 535 21.81 -5.18 -6.63
N PRO A 536 22.63 -4.42 -7.40
CA PRO A 536 22.13 -3.67 -8.55
C PRO A 536 21.33 -4.53 -9.52
N ASP A 537 21.83 -5.71 -9.87
CA ASP A 537 21.18 -6.63 -10.81
C ASP A 537 19.81 -7.12 -10.30
N LEU A 538 19.69 -7.44 -9.00
CA LEU A 538 18.41 -7.85 -8.40
C LEU A 538 17.42 -6.69 -8.33
N LEU A 539 17.88 -5.51 -7.94
CA LEU A 539 17.03 -4.32 -7.88
C LEU A 539 16.51 -3.94 -9.28
N PHE A 540 17.37 -3.94 -10.30
CA PHE A 540 16.97 -3.66 -11.68
C PHE A 540 16.06 -4.77 -12.25
N ALA A 541 16.28 -6.04 -11.91
CA ALA A 541 15.38 -7.13 -12.27
C ALA A 541 13.98 -6.94 -11.68
N HIS A 542 13.88 -6.61 -10.39
CA HIS A 542 12.60 -6.33 -9.72
C HIS A 542 11.93 -5.06 -10.22
N CYS A 543 12.70 -3.99 -10.52
CA CYS A 543 12.17 -2.78 -11.15
C CYS A 543 11.62 -3.08 -12.55
N CYS A 544 12.40 -3.75 -13.39
CA CYS A 544 11.98 -4.19 -14.72
C CYS A 544 10.65 -4.94 -14.64
N TRP A 545 10.55 -5.96 -13.78
CA TRP A 545 9.34 -6.75 -13.62
C TRP A 545 8.13 -5.92 -13.16
N GLU A 546 8.30 -5.06 -12.15
CA GLU A 546 7.22 -4.20 -11.66
C GLU A 546 6.69 -3.26 -12.76
N TYR A 547 7.58 -2.63 -13.53
CA TYR A 547 7.18 -1.75 -14.64
C TYR A 547 6.41 -2.52 -15.74
N VAL A 548 6.80 -3.75 -16.09
CA VAL A 548 6.04 -4.57 -17.06
C VAL A 548 4.68 -4.98 -16.50
N VAL A 549 4.60 -5.32 -15.23
CA VAL A 549 3.33 -5.67 -14.56
C VAL A 549 2.38 -4.48 -14.56
N GLN A 550 2.88 -3.26 -14.28
CA GLN A 550 2.07 -2.05 -14.31
C GLN A 550 1.65 -1.67 -15.75
N TRP A 551 2.56 -1.80 -16.73
CA TRP A 551 2.20 -1.66 -18.14
C TRP A 551 1.11 -2.66 -18.57
N ASN A 552 1.15 -3.91 -18.11
CA ASN A 552 0.12 -4.88 -18.48
C ASN A 552 -1.26 -4.53 -17.89
N LYS A 553 -1.31 -3.82 -16.75
CA LYS A 553 -2.54 -3.27 -16.17
C LYS A 553 -3.05 -2.07 -16.97
N ASP A 554 -2.15 -1.18 -17.38
CA ASP A 554 -2.46 0.01 -18.20
C ASP A 554 -1.60 0.08 -19.47
N PRO A 555 -2.01 -0.63 -20.54
CA PRO A 555 -1.20 -0.76 -21.76
C PRO A 555 -1.19 0.48 -22.64
N GLU A 556 -1.99 1.51 -22.33
CA GLU A 556 -1.98 2.78 -23.07
C GLU A 556 -0.73 3.62 -22.74
N GLU A 557 -0.19 3.48 -21.53
CA GLU A 557 1.02 4.16 -21.07
C GLU A 557 2.28 3.42 -21.53
N GLY A 558 2.66 3.64 -22.80
CA GLY A 558 3.85 3.03 -23.42
C GLY A 558 5.17 3.29 -22.69
N ARG A 559 5.25 4.36 -21.89
CA ARG A 559 6.46 4.68 -21.11
C ARG A 559 6.84 3.56 -20.15
N TYR A 560 5.86 2.90 -19.53
CA TYR A 560 6.13 1.87 -18.52
C TYR A 560 6.88 0.68 -19.12
N LEU A 561 6.51 0.25 -20.33
CA LEU A 561 7.25 -0.81 -21.02
C LEU A 561 8.62 -0.34 -21.49
N SER A 562 8.74 0.91 -21.95
CA SER A 562 10.05 1.46 -22.32
C SER A 562 11.02 1.51 -21.14
N TRP A 563 10.56 1.91 -19.96
CA TRP A 563 11.36 1.93 -18.74
C TRP A 563 11.66 0.54 -18.20
N ALA A 564 10.74 -0.42 -18.34
CA ALA A 564 11.06 -1.80 -18.03
C ALA A 564 12.25 -2.31 -18.87
N VAL A 565 12.22 -2.06 -20.18
CA VAL A 565 13.33 -2.45 -21.08
C VAL A 565 14.60 -1.67 -20.74
N GLU A 566 14.50 -0.42 -20.32
CA GLU A 566 15.68 0.35 -19.91
C GLU A 566 16.28 -0.15 -18.59
N HIS A 567 15.46 -0.52 -17.59
CA HIS A 567 15.93 -1.21 -16.38
C HIS A 567 16.58 -2.56 -16.72
N LEU A 568 16.02 -3.32 -17.68
CA LEU A 568 16.60 -4.56 -18.16
C LEU A 568 18.01 -4.36 -18.75
N LYS A 569 18.28 -3.26 -19.44
CA LYS A 569 19.63 -2.93 -19.96
C LYS A 569 20.65 -2.64 -18.86
N GLN A 570 20.21 -2.25 -17.67
CA GLN A 570 21.10 -1.94 -16.55
C GLN A 570 21.54 -3.19 -15.76
N ILE A 571 20.96 -4.36 -16.05
CA ILE A 571 21.38 -5.63 -15.43
C ILE A 571 22.71 -6.05 -16.05
N SER A 572 23.74 -6.18 -15.21
CA SER A 572 25.09 -6.60 -15.62
C SER A 572 25.17 -8.11 -15.81
N ASN A 573 24.55 -8.91 -14.94
CA ASN A 573 24.63 -10.36 -15.04
C ASN A 573 23.84 -10.93 -16.23
N PRO A 574 24.50 -11.61 -17.18
CA PRO A 574 23.86 -12.07 -18.42
C PRO A 574 22.84 -13.19 -18.17
N HIS A 575 23.00 -14.03 -17.16
CA HIS A 575 22.03 -15.09 -16.85
C HIS A 575 20.70 -14.51 -16.33
N ILE A 576 20.78 -13.55 -15.41
CA ILE A 576 19.59 -12.84 -14.90
C ILE A 576 18.95 -12.04 -16.03
N GLN A 577 19.74 -11.30 -16.82
CA GLN A 577 19.23 -10.50 -17.93
C GLN A 577 18.53 -11.37 -18.99
N LEU A 578 19.10 -12.52 -19.34
CA LEU A 578 18.47 -13.49 -20.24
C LEU A 578 17.15 -13.99 -19.67
N GLY A 579 17.16 -14.46 -18.42
CA GLY A 579 15.99 -15.06 -17.79
C GLY A 579 14.82 -14.07 -17.68
N ILE A 580 15.07 -12.85 -17.23
CA ILE A 580 14.05 -11.80 -17.17
C ILE A 580 13.53 -11.48 -18.58
N SER A 581 14.40 -11.38 -19.59
CA SER A 581 13.99 -11.12 -20.97
C SER A 581 13.04 -12.21 -21.52
N VAL A 582 13.36 -13.49 -21.26
CA VAL A 582 12.55 -14.65 -21.65
C VAL A 582 11.21 -14.66 -20.92
N MET A 583 11.22 -14.39 -19.61
CA MET A 583 10.00 -14.32 -18.80
C MET A 583 9.09 -13.17 -19.25
N MET A 584 9.65 -11.99 -19.54
CA MET A 584 8.90 -10.87 -20.11
C MET A 584 8.24 -11.25 -21.43
N TRP A 585 9.00 -11.84 -22.34
CA TRP A 585 8.52 -12.24 -23.66
C TRP A 585 7.34 -13.23 -23.57
N SER A 586 7.55 -14.30 -22.81
CA SER A 586 6.59 -15.40 -22.67
C SER A 586 5.33 -15.00 -21.89
N THR A 587 5.47 -14.19 -20.84
CA THR A 587 4.37 -13.84 -19.93
C THR A 587 3.49 -12.72 -20.48
N PHE A 588 4.09 -11.66 -21.05
CA PHE A 588 3.37 -10.43 -21.37
C PHE A 588 3.34 -10.06 -22.86
N ILE A 589 4.43 -10.31 -23.58
CA ILE A 589 4.65 -9.71 -24.91
C ILE A 589 4.11 -10.57 -26.05
N VAL A 590 4.41 -11.87 -26.08
CA VAL A 590 4.18 -12.74 -27.25
C VAL A 590 2.73 -12.76 -27.74
N LYS A 591 1.76 -12.70 -26.82
CA LYS A 591 0.32 -12.72 -27.15
C LYS A 591 -0.13 -11.42 -27.85
N ARG A 592 0.30 -10.26 -27.35
CA ARG A 592 -0.02 -8.95 -27.97
C ARG A 592 0.75 -8.77 -29.28
N PHE A 593 2.00 -9.23 -29.33
CA PHE A 593 2.85 -9.20 -30.53
C PHE A 593 2.29 -10.06 -31.67
N SER A 594 1.87 -11.31 -31.39
CA SER A 594 1.22 -12.19 -32.38
C SER A 594 -0.11 -11.62 -32.88
N SER A 595 -0.95 -11.10 -31.97
CA SER A 595 -2.22 -10.46 -32.32
C SER A 595 -2.01 -9.26 -33.26
N THR A 596 -0.97 -8.46 -33.01
CA THR A 596 -0.57 -7.33 -33.88
C THR A 596 -0.15 -7.81 -35.26
N SER A 597 0.68 -8.85 -35.31
CA SER A 597 1.18 -9.45 -36.56
C SER A 597 0.02 -9.95 -37.43
N PHE A 598 -0.93 -10.67 -36.85
CA PHE A 598 -2.11 -11.18 -37.58
C PHE A 598 -3.09 -10.07 -37.99
N LEU A 599 -3.26 -9.05 -37.16
CA LEU A 599 -4.08 -7.89 -37.50
C LEU A 599 -3.52 -7.15 -38.73
N MET A 600 -2.21 -6.88 -38.73
CA MET A 600 -1.54 -6.21 -39.84
C MET A 600 -1.54 -7.07 -41.10
N GLU A 601 -1.36 -8.39 -40.98
CA GLU A 601 -1.47 -9.32 -42.12
C GLU A 601 -2.86 -9.30 -42.75
N LYS A 602 -3.91 -9.26 -41.92
CA LYS A 602 -5.30 -9.22 -42.38
C LYS A 602 -5.66 -7.89 -43.03
N VAL A 603 -5.21 -6.78 -42.45
CA VAL A 603 -5.55 -5.41 -42.89
C VAL A 603 -4.69 -4.97 -44.07
N GLY A 604 -3.46 -5.46 -44.19
CA GLY A 604 -2.51 -5.12 -45.26
C GLY A 604 -1.97 -3.69 -45.19
N LYS A 605 -2.14 -3.01 -44.06
CA LYS A 605 -1.65 -1.66 -43.74
C LYS A 605 -1.65 -1.44 -42.24
N ALA A 606 -1.02 -0.35 -41.79
CA ALA A 606 -1.09 0.08 -40.40
C ALA A 606 -2.56 0.19 -39.91
N PRO A 607 -2.95 -0.57 -38.86
CA PRO A 607 -4.29 -0.52 -38.30
C PRO A 607 -4.57 0.83 -37.63
N LYS A 608 -5.84 1.25 -37.71
CA LYS A 608 -6.32 2.47 -37.02
C LYS A 608 -6.68 2.15 -35.56
N ASP A 609 -6.63 3.14 -34.69
CA ASP A 609 -6.91 3.04 -33.24
C ASP A 609 -8.05 2.07 -32.85
N ARG A 610 -9.24 2.20 -33.45
CA ARG A 610 -10.40 1.33 -33.16
C ARG A 610 -10.10 -0.18 -33.35
N LEU A 611 -9.31 -0.53 -34.37
CA LEU A 611 -8.93 -1.92 -34.62
C LEU A 611 -7.86 -2.40 -33.64
N CYS A 612 -6.90 -1.54 -33.31
CA CYS A 612 -5.86 -1.82 -32.31
C CYS A 612 -6.48 -2.13 -30.95
N ARG A 613 -7.40 -1.30 -30.47
CA ARG A 613 -8.09 -1.50 -29.19
C ARG A 613 -8.91 -2.79 -29.15
N ARG A 614 -9.55 -3.15 -30.27
CA ARG A 614 -10.40 -4.35 -30.35
C ARG A 614 -9.58 -5.64 -30.37
N ASP A 615 -8.53 -5.70 -31.19
CA ASP A 615 -7.83 -6.97 -31.49
C ASP A 615 -6.52 -7.13 -30.69
N VAL A 616 -5.89 -6.04 -30.23
CA VAL A 616 -4.63 -6.05 -29.45
C VAL A 616 -4.83 -5.57 -28.01
N GLY A 617 -5.86 -4.76 -27.75
CA GLY A 617 -6.17 -4.22 -26.42
C GLY A 617 -5.33 -3.01 -26.03
N MET A 618 -4.89 -2.21 -27.01
CA MET A 618 -4.25 -0.89 -26.81
C MET A 618 -4.48 0.02 -28.03
N GLY A 619 -4.36 1.34 -27.86
CA GLY A 619 -4.45 2.32 -28.94
C GLY A 619 -3.33 2.25 -29.98
N ASP A 620 -3.48 2.94 -31.11
CA ASP A 620 -2.48 2.90 -32.20
C ASP A 620 -1.13 3.53 -31.85
N ARG A 621 -1.12 4.66 -31.12
CA ARG A 621 0.12 5.27 -30.61
C ARG A 621 0.84 4.37 -29.60
N ALA A 622 0.09 3.80 -28.65
CA ALA A 622 0.61 2.84 -27.68
C ALA A 622 1.14 1.58 -28.38
N LEU A 623 0.47 1.14 -29.46
CA LEU A 623 0.91 0.01 -30.28
C LEU A 623 2.26 0.26 -30.97
N THR A 624 2.48 1.48 -31.50
CA THR A 624 3.77 1.86 -32.09
C THR A 624 4.88 1.82 -31.04
N SER A 625 4.64 2.41 -29.85
CA SER A 625 5.58 2.36 -28.73
C SER A 625 5.87 0.92 -28.27
N PHE A 626 4.82 0.09 -28.16
CA PHE A 626 4.93 -1.32 -27.80
C PHE A 626 5.83 -2.08 -28.77
N LEU A 627 5.66 -1.90 -30.08
CA LEU A 627 6.50 -2.54 -31.08
C LEU A 627 7.95 -2.07 -31.00
N GLY A 628 8.18 -0.78 -30.74
CA GLY A 628 9.52 -0.24 -30.47
C GLY A 628 10.19 -0.91 -29.28
N SER A 629 9.47 -1.08 -28.16
CA SER A 629 9.98 -1.80 -26.99
C SER A 629 10.17 -3.30 -27.25
N CYS A 630 9.35 -3.93 -28.10
CA CYS A 630 9.56 -5.33 -28.51
C CYS A 630 10.86 -5.50 -29.29
N VAL A 631 11.20 -4.56 -30.19
CA VAL A 631 12.46 -4.56 -30.92
C VAL A 631 13.63 -4.49 -29.94
N GLN A 632 13.60 -3.53 -29.01
CA GLN A 632 14.67 -3.39 -28.01
C GLN A 632 14.80 -4.62 -27.10
N LEU A 633 13.69 -5.19 -26.63
CA LEU A 633 13.71 -6.42 -25.82
C LEU A 633 14.36 -7.59 -26.58
N LEU A 634 13.99 -7.78 -27.85
CA LEU A 634 14.54 -8.86 -28.68
C LEU A 634 16.01 -8.61 -29.04
N GLN A 635 16.43 -7.36 -29.20
CA GLN A 635 17.84 -6.98 -29.38
C GLN A 635 18.66 -7.33 -28.13
N ILE A 636 18.20 -6.96 -26.94
CA ILE A 636 18.84 -7.35 -25.67
C ILE A 636 18.94 -8.88 -25.58
N LEU A 637 17.85 -9.59 -25.89
CA LEU A 637 17.82 -11.05 -25.83
C LEU A 637 18.81 -11.67 -26.83
N MET A 638 19.01 -11.08 -28.01
CA MET A 638 20.06 -11.48 -28.96
C MET A 638 21.47 -11.20 -28.43
N GLU A 639 21.71 -10.00 -27.91
CA GLU A 639 23.01 -9.58 -27.36
C GLU A 639 23.46 -10.51 -26.23
N VAL A 640 22.60 -10.74 -25.25
CA VAL A 640 22.88 -11.58 -24.08
C VAL A 640 23.07 -13.04 -24.48
N THR A 641 22.24 -13.56 -25.40
CA THR A 641 22.42 -14.92 -25.93
C THR A 641 23.76 -15.04 -26.65
N GLY A 642 24.16 -14.03 -27.42
CA GLY A 642 25.46 -13.99 -28.08
C GLY A 642 26.64 -13.98 -27.10
N GLN A 643 26.52 -13.27 -25.98
CA GLN A 643 27.54 -13.25 -24.92
C GLN A 643 27.69 -14.61 -24.24
N LEU A 644 26.58 -15.30 -23.97
CA LEU A 644 26.56 -16.60 -23.29
C LEU A 644 26.97 -17.77 -24.20
N VAL A 645 26.68 -17.70 -25.50
CA VAL A 645 26.92 -18.79 -26.47
C VAL A 645 28.30 -18.61 -27.16
N LYS A 646 29.35 -18.25 -26.42
CA LYS A 646 30.71 -17.96 -26.94
C LYS A 646 31.39 -19.05 -27.80
N ASN A 647 30.74 -20.17 -28.12
CA ASN A 647 31.23 -21.19 -29.03
C ASN A 647 30.19 -21.53 -30.11
N GLU A 648 30.66 -21.45 -31.37
CA GLU A 648 30.03 -21.85 -32.63
C GLU A 648 29.30 -20.73 -33.41
N TYR A 649 29.93 -20.34 -34.52
CA TYR A 649 29.46 -19.48 -35.62
C TYR A 649 29.78 -17.98 -35.52
N HIS A 650 30.97 -17.68 -36.04
CA HIS A 650 31.43 -16.36 -36.46
C HIS A 650 30.62 -15.89 -37.69
N LEU A 651 29.39 -15.39 -37.49
CA LEU A 651 28.65 -14.66 -38.53
C LEU A 651 28.08 -13.38 -37.92
N SER A 652 28.90 -12.34 -38.05
CA SER A 652 28.70 -10.96 -37.66
C SER A 652 27.30 -10.40 -37.92
N PHE A 653 26.65 -9.83 -36.89
CA PHE A 653 25.94 -8.55 -37.02
C PHE A 653 25.73 -7.82 -35.66
N LEU A 654 26.81 -7.63 -34.89
CA LEU A 654 26.99 -6.49 -33.99
C LEU A 654 28.50 -6.23 -33.98
N LYS A 655 28.93 -5.09 -34.52
CA LYS A 655 30.34 -4.71 -34.53
C LYS A 655 30.70 -4.06 -33.19
N TYR A 656 30.67 -4.86 -32.12
CA TYR A 656 31.34 -4.57 -30.86
C TYR A 656 31.50 -5.88 -30.08
N PHE A 657 32.63 -6.05 -29.38
CA PHE A 657 33.07 -7.26 -28.66
C PHE A 657 33.71 -8.38 -29.48
N ALA A 658 34.76 -8.05 -30.22
CA ALA A 658 35.91 -8.94 -30.33
C ALA A 658 37.08 -8.19 -29.68
N ASP A 659 37.42 -8.56 -28.43
CA ASP A 659 38.80 -8.49 -27.86
C ASP A 659 38.89 -8.63 -26.33
N SER A 660 37.80 -8.86 -25.59
CA SER A 660 37.92 -9.29 -24.18
C SER A 660 37.57 -10.76 -24.03
N ALA A 661 38.61 -11.58 -23.85
CA ALA A 661 38.49 -12.88 -23.21
C ALA A 661 37.93 -12.67 -21.80
N VAL A 662 36.61 -12.61 -21.68
CA VAL A 662 35.91 -12.63 -20.39
C VAL A 662 35.64 -14.09 -20.06
N ASP A 663 36.10 -14.51 -18.89
CA ASP A 663 35.87 -15.80 -18.26
C ASP A 663 34.39 -16.22 -18.37
N GLU A 664 34.13 -17.52 -18.44
CA GLU A 664 32.79 -18.08 -18.41
C GLU A 664 32.12 -17.65 -17.09
N GLU A 665 31.26 -16.63 -17.14
CA GLU A 665 30.63 -16.09 -15.94
C GLU A 665 29.71 -17.14 -15.34
N ALA A 666 30.10 -17.66 -14.16
CA ALA A 666 29.29 -18.59 -13.40
C ALA A 666 27.93 -17.96 -13.05
N ALA A 667 26.88 -18.79 -13.01
CA ALA A 667 25.58 -18.34 -12.56
C ALA A 667 25.70 -17.76 -11.13
N PRO A 668 25.15 -16.56 -10.88
CA PRO A 668 25.26 -15.93 -9.58
C PRO A 668 24.47 -16.73 -8.54
N GLU A 669 25.05 -16.90 -7.34
CA GLU A 669 24.29 -17.40 -6.19
C GLU A 669 23.47 -16.26 -5.59
N VAL A 670 22.14 -16.34 -5.73
CA VAL A 670 21.23 -15.42 -5.05
C VAL A 670 21.28 -15.76 -3.56
N SER A 671 21.83 -14.84 -2.76
CA SER A 671 21.95 -14.99 -1.32
C SER A 671 21.12 -13.93 -0.62
N VAL A 672 20.76 -14.22 0.62
CA VAL A 672 20.10 -13.29 1.54
C VAL A 672 21.11 -12.90 2.62
N GLU A 673 20.97 -11.73 3.21
CA GLU A 673 21.80 -11.31 4.34
C GLU A 673 21.71 -12.33 5.49
N GLU A 674 22.82 -12.54 6.22
CA GLU A 674 22.91 -13.54 7.29
C GLU A 674 21.78 -13.42 8.33
N VAL A 675 21.45 -12.17 8.69
CA VAL A 675 20.38 -11.79 9.63
C VAL A 675 18.98 -12.17 9.12
N TRP A 676 18.83 -12.36 7.81
CA TRP A 676 17.59 -12.65 7.10
C TRP A 676 17.56 -14.08 6.51
N SER A 677 18.53 -14.93 6.86
CA SER A 677 18.65 -16.33 6.38
C SER A 677 17.45 -17.24 6.67
N GLY A 678 16.57 -16.86 7.61
CA GLY A 678 15.31 -17.56 7.89
C GLY A 678 14.13 -17.13 7.02
N ALA A 679 14.34 -16.35 5.95
CA ALA A 679 13.30 -15.92 5.05
C ALA A 679 12.78 -17.09 4.20
N GLU A 680 11.58 -17.57 4.50
CA GLU A 680 10.88 -18.62 3.78
C GLU A 680 9.67 -18.01 3.06
N GLY A 681 9.75 -17.94 1.73
CA GLY A 681 8.72 -17.29 0.92
C GLY A 681 8.73 -17.76 -0.53
N PRO A 682 7.96 -17.09 -1.41
CA PRO A 682 7.99 -17.40 -2.83
C PRO A 682 9.39 -17.15 -3.41
N VAL A 683 9.75 -17.95 -4.41
CA VAL A 683 11.00 -17.81 -5.16
C VAL A 683 11.08 -16.40 -5.74
N SER A 684 12.22 -15.74 -5.58
CA SER A 684 12.45 -14.39 -6.09
C SER A 684 12.42 -14.35 -7.62
N ILE A 685 12.19 -13.16 -8.19
CA ILE A 685 12.14 -13.03 -9.65
C ILE A 685 13.49 -13.36 -10.31
N ALA A 686 14.59 -13.08 -9.62
CA ALA A 686 15.93 -13.37 -10.11
C ALA A 686 16.25 -14.86 -10.05
N GLU A 687 15.86 -15.57 -9.00
CA GLU A 687 15.97 -17.04 -8.95
C GLU A 687 15.14 -17.68 -10.07
N LEU A 688 13.91 -17.21 -10.30
CA LEU A 688 13.09 -17.66 -11.44
C LEU A 688 13.74 -17.35 -12.80
N ALA A 689 14.48 -16.25 -12.90
CA ALA A 689 15.24 -15.90 -14.09
C ALA A 689 16.41 -16.87 -14.32
N LEU A 690 17.13 -17.26 -13.26
CA LEU A 690 18.22 -18.23 -13.33
C LEU A 690 17.75 -19.65 -13.70
N GLU A 691 16.49 -19.99 -13.38
CA GLU A 691 15.88 -21.26 -13.80
C GLU A 691 15.52 -21.30 -15.30
N GLN A 692 15.56 -20.18 -16.01
CA GLN A 692 15.21 -20.13 -17.43
C GLN A 692 16.25 -20.83 -18.30
N ARG A 693 15.78 -21.52 -19.34
CA ARG A 693 16.63 -22.21 -20.30
C ARG A 693 17.17 -21.24 -21.34
N GLY A 694 18.33 -21.57 -21.90
CA GLY A 694 18.88 -20.90 -23.08
C GLY A 694 17.91 -20.89 -24.25
N VAL A 695 17.96 -19.81 -25.02
CA VAL A 695 17.10 -19.57 -26.19
C VAL A 695 17.79 -19.91 -27.50
N HIS A 696 17.02 -20.27 -28.51
CA HIS A 696 17.52 -20.54 -29.86
C HIS A 696 17.76 -19.22 -30.60
N TYR A 697 19.02 -18.76 -30.66
CA TYR A 697 19.41 -17.47 -31.25
C TYR A 697 18.80 -17.17 -32.63
N PRO A 698 18.82 -18.08 -33.64
CA PRO A 698 18.21 -17.80 -34.94
C PRO A 698 16.69 -17.54 -34.87
N LEU A 699 15.99 -18.16 -33.92
CA LEU A 699 14.56 -17.93 -33.72
C LEU A 699 14.31 -16.54 -33.13
N VAL A 700 15.15 -16.09 -32.20
CA VAL A 700 15.08 -14.74 -31.63
C VAL A 700 15.35 -13.70 -32.72
N GLN A 701 16.41 -13.88 -33.52
CA GLN A 701 16.74 -13.01 -34.64
C GLN A 701 15.59 -12.88 -35.63
N HIS A 702 14.91 -14.00 -35.92
CA HIS A 702 13.74 -14.00 -36.80
C HIS A 702 12.56 -13.21 -36.22
N HIS A 703 12.31 -13.32 -34.92
CA HIS A 703 11.29 -12.49 -34.24
C HIS A 703 11.69 -11.01 -34.21
N CYS A 704 12.97 -10.70 -34.00
CA CYS A 704 13.49 -9.33 -34.00
C CYS A 704 13.32 -8.67 -35.38
N LEU A 705 13.58 -9.44 -36.45
CA LEU A 705 13.32 -9.04 -37.83
C LEU A 705 11.83 -8.71 -38.05
N LEU A 706 10.92 -9.61 -37.67
CA LEU A 706 9.48 -9.33 -37.77
C LEU A 706 9.07 -8.11 -36.94
N ALA A 707 9.57 -7.96 -35.71
CA ALA A 707 9.27 -6.84 -34.84
C ALA A 707 9.71 -5.51 -35.47
N SER A 708 10.89 -5.47 -36.07
CA SER A 708 11.44 -4.30 -36.74
C SER A 708 10.59 -3.90 -37.96
N LEU A 709 10.14 -4.89 -38.75
CA LEU A 709 9.26 -4.65 -39.90
C LEU A 709 7.87 -4.13 -39.48
N LEU A 710 7.29 -4.69 -38.40
CA LEU A 710 6.03 -4.23 -37.83
C LEU A 710 6.14 -2.81 -37.28
N HIS A 711 7.22 -2.53 -36.54
CA HIS A 711 7.51 -1.20 -35.99
C HIS A 711 7.63 -0.18 -37.12
N ALA A 712 8.45 -0.46 -38.16
CA ALA A 712 8.58 0.41 -39.33
C ALA A 712 7.23 0.66 -40.02
N ALA A 713 6.43 -0.39 -40.20
CA ALA A 713 5.12 -0.30 -40.84
C ALA A 713 4.12 0.54 -40.04
N MET A 714 4.15 0.48 -38.69
CA MET A 714 3.33 1.32 -37.82
C MET A 714 3.83 2.78 -37.80
N THR A 715 5.13 2.99 -37.57
CA THR A 715 5.75 4.32 -37.47
C THR A 715 5.52 5.15 -38.72
N PHE A 716 5.70 4.56 -39.90
CA PHE A 716 5.52 5.25 -41.19
C PHE A 716 4.15 4.99 -41.84
N SER A 717 3.22 4.33 -41.15
CA SER A 717 1.88 4.02 -41.66
C SER A 717 1.85 3.30 -43.02
N LEU A 718 2.76 2.35 -43.23
CA LEU A 718 2.99 1.69 -44.52
C LEU A 718 1.91 0.64 -44.85
N LYS A 719 1.69 0.43 -46.15
CA LYS A 719 0.85 -0.66 -46.67
C LYS A 719 1.69 -1.92 -46.84
N VAL A 720 1.56 -2.88 -45.93
CA VAL A 720 2.28 -4.15 -46.03
C VAL A 720 1.47 -5.27 -45.38
N LYS A 721 1.67 -6.49 -45.88
CA LYS A 721 1.31 -7.74 -45.22
C LYS A 721 2.59 -8.33 -44.62
N PRO A 722 2.89 -8.11 -43.33
CA PRO A 722 4.21 -8.38 -42.77
C PRO A 722 4.64 -9.84 -42.89
N LEU A 723 3.71 -10.78 -42.68
CA LEU A 723 4.02 -12.20 -42.75
C LEU A 723 4.29 -12.63 -44.20
N SER A 724 3.68 -11.97 -45.19
CA SER A 724 3.94 -12.26 -46.61
C SER A 724 5.39 -12.00 -47.06
N LEU A 725 6.17 -11.24 -46.29
CA LEU A 725 7.61 -11.04 -46.51
C LEU A 725 8.45 -12.29 -46.16
N PHE A 726 7.83 -13.33 -45.61
CA PHE A 726 8.49 -14.57 -45.21
C PHE A 726 7.97 -15.76 -46.02
N ASP A 727 8.84 -16.75 -46.18
CA ASP A 727 8.52 -18.03 -46.79
C ASP A 727 7.65 -18.89 -45.86
N SER A 728 7.24 -20.07 -46.31
CA SER A 728 6.40 -20.96 -45.51
C SER A 728 7.11 -21.48 -44.25
N LYS A 729 8.42 -21.74 -44.30
CA LYS A 729 9.20 -22.19 -43.14
C LYS A 729 9.30 -21.09 -42.09
N GLY A 730 9.68 -19.88 -42.50
CA GLY A 730 9.76 -18.71 -41.63
C GLY A 730 8.42 -18.37 -40.97
N LYS A 731 7.30 -18.48 -41.71
CA LYS A 731 5.95 -18.29 -41.15
C LYS A 731 5.61 -19.29 -40.05
N ASN A 732 6.00 -20.56 -40.22
CA ASN A 732 5.70 -21.62 -39.26
C ASN A 732 6.54 -21.55 -37.98
N ALA A 733 7.68 -20.86 -38.02
CA ALA A 733 8.59 -20.67 -36.88
C ALA A 733 8.11 -19.57 -35.92
N PHE A 734 7.34 -18.58 -36.38
CA PHE A 734 6.88 -17.49 -35.52
C PHE A 734 5.98 -17.94 -34.37
N PHE A 735 6.10 -17.24 -33.25
CA PHE A 735 5.32 -17.39 -32.03
C PHE A 735 5.41 -18.77 -31.36
N ARG A 736 6.41 -19.58 -31.75
CA ARG A 736 6.85 -20.77 -31.02
C ARG A 736 7.64 -20.33 -29.78
N ASP A 737 7.80 -21.27 -28.85
CA ASP A 737 8.66 -21.07 -27.67
C ASP A 737 10.09 -20.74 -28.13
N LEU A 738 10.69 -19.67 -27.57
CA LEU A 738 12.04 -19.21 -27.94
C LEU A 738 13.11 -20.25 -27.59
N THR A 739 12.84 -21.17 -26.67
CA THR A 739 13.74 -22.29 -26.34
C THR A 739 13.69 -23.42 -27.36
N SER A 740 12.69 -23.43 -28.26
CA SER A 740 12.51 -24.49 -29.24
C SER A 740 13.41 -24.32 -30.46
N ILE A 741 14.04 -25.42 -30.88
CA ILE A 741 14.83 -25.45 -32.11
C ILE A 741 13.86 -25.53 -33.29
N GLN A 742 13.91 -24.53 -34.17
CA GLN A 742 13.04 -24.43 -35.36
C GLN A 742 13.87 -24.53 -36.65
N LEU A 743 13.27 -25.11 -37.69
CA LEU A 743 13.91 -25.19 -39.00
C LEU A 743 13.82 -23.82 -39.70
N MET A 744 14.94 -23.10 -39.75
CA MET A 744 15.01 -21.78 -40.36
C MET A 744 15.16 -21.85 -41.90
N PRO A 745 14.77 -20.80 -42.63
CA PRO A 745 14.99 -20.73 -44.07
C PRO A 745 16.49 -20.66 -44.37
N ASN A 746 17.03 -21.69 -45.03
CA ASN A 746 18.43 -21.75 -45.46
C ASN A 746 18.47 -21.85 -47.00
N GLY A 747 19.25 -20.98 -47.65
CA GLY A 747 19.44 -20.93 -49.10
C GLY A 747 18.85 -19.68 -49.78
N ASP A 748 18.89 -19.67 -51.10
CA ASP A 748 18.38 -18.57 -51.93
C ASP A 748 16.86 -18.45 -51.82
N MET A 749 16.38 -17.23 -51.56
CA MET A 749 14.96 -16.92 -51.44
C MET A 749 14.30 -16.73 -52.80
N ASP A 750 12.99 -17.03 -52.86
CA ASP A 750 12.17 -16.78 -54.05
C ASP A 750 12.31 -15.30 -54.47
N PRO A 751 12.73 -15.01 -55.72
CA PRO A 751 12.93 -13.64 -56.19
C PRO A 751 11.64 -12.79 -56.06
N ALA A 752 10.46 -13.41 -56.11
CA ALA A 752 9.21 -12.70 -55.87
C ALA A 752 9.12 -12.16 -54.42
N ILE A 753 9.55 -12.94 -53.42
CA ILE A 753 9.57 -12.50 -52.02
C ILE A 753 10.66 -11.45 -51.81
N VAL A 754 11.83 -11.62 -52.42
CA VAL A 754 12.92 -10.62 -52.35
C VAL A 754 12.47 -9.28 -52.94
N SER A 755 11.73 -9.28 -54.06
CA SER A 755 11.16 -8.05 -54.62
C SER A 755 10.18 -7.35 -53.67
N LEU A 756 9.31 -8.10 -52.98
CA LEU A 756 8.39 -7.54 -51.97
C LEU A 756 9.14 -6.94 -50.77
N ARG A 757 10.22 -7.59 -50.33
CA ARG A 757 11.10 -7.11 -49.25
C ARG A 757 11.80 -5.82 -49.66
N GLN A 758 12.36 -5.79 -50.87
CA GLN A 758 12.99 -4.60 -51.43
C GLN A 758 12.00 -3.44 -51.50
N ASP A 759 10.83 -3.63 -52.11
CA ASP A 759 9.78 -2.60 -52.21
C ASP A 759 9.32 -2.10 -50.84
N PHE A 760 9.30 -2.96 -49.83
CA PHE A 760 8.99 -2.55 -48.47
C PHE A 760 10.09 -1.64 -47.89
N LEU A 761 11.37 -2.06 -47.93
CA LEU A 761 12.49 -1.29 -47.39
C LEU A 761 12.68 0.06 -48.11
N LEU A 762 12.51 0.09 -49.44
CA LEU A 762 12.53 1.34 -50.20
C LEU A 762 11.46 2.32 -49.73
N ARG A 763 10.24 1.83 -49.43
CA ARG A 763 9.15 2.66 -48.88
C ARG A 763 9.43 3.14 -47.45
N VAL A 764 10.12 2.34 -46.63
CA VAL A 764 10.58 2.77 -45.30
C VAL A 764 11.54 3.94 -45.44
N LEU A 765 12.60 3.80 -46.25
CA LEU A 765 13.58 4.87 -46.49
C LEU A 765 12.91 6.14 -47.04
N THR A 766 12.02 5.97 -48.01
CA THR A 766 11.24 7.07 -48.60
C THR A 766 10.43 7.82 -47.55
N SER A 767 9.73 7.09 -46.68
CA SER A 767 8.86 7.69 -45.66
C SER A 767 9.67 8.32 -44.53
N TRP A 768 10.84 7.74 -44.20
CA TRP A 768 11.78 8.32 -43.25
C TRP A 768 12.33 9.65 -43.76
N VAL A 769 12.83 9.71 -45.01
CA VAL A 769 13.36 10.96 -45.60
C VAL A 769 12.29 12.06 -45.59
N GLN A 770 11.03 11.73 -45.90
CA GLN A 770 9.91 12.68 -45.82
C GLN A 770 9.65 13.19 -44.41
N ALA A 771 9.91 12.38 -43.38
CA ALA A 771 9.66 12.74 -42.00
C ALA A 771 10.74 13.67 -41.41
N ILE A 772 11.92 13.78 -42.02
CA ILE A 772 13.06 14.57 -41.49
C ILE A 772 12.74 16.07 -41.36
N ASP A 773 11.94 16.65 -42.26
CA ASP A 773 11.58 18.09 -42.24
C ASP A 773 10.39 18.43 -41.34
N THR A 774 9.53 17.45 -41.07
CA THR A 774 8.39 17.62 -40.17
C THR A 774 8.88 17.27 -38.76
N SER A 775 8.91 18.23 -37.84
CA SER A 775 9.32 18.07 -36.43
C SER A 775 8.42 17.10 -35.62
N VAL A 776 8.25 15.86 -36.09
CA VAL A 776 7.29 14.85 -35.60
C VAL A 776 7.98 13.80 -34.74
N THR A 777 9.31 13.69 -34.78
CA THR A 777 10.05 12.84 -33.83
C THR A 777 10.41 13.65 -32.59
N SER A 778 9.57 13.56 -31.56
CA SER A 778 9.83 14.12 -30.22
C SER A 778 10.96 13.40 -29.46
N ASP A 779 11.52 12.32 -30.01
CA ASP A 779 12.68 11.62 -29.48
C ASP A 779 13.88 11.70 -30.45
N PRO A 780 14.95 12.44 -30.10
CA PRO A 780 16.16 12.56 -30.92
C PRO A 780 17.02 11.28 -30.94
N THR A 781 16.71 10.26 -30.13
CA THR A 781 17.51 9.02 -30.04
C THR A 781 17.22 8.00 -31.15
N MET A 782 16.02 8.02 -31.74
CA MET A 782 15.60 7.07 -32.80
C MET A 782 15.41 7.72 -34.18
N GLY A 783 15.59 9.04 -34.28
CA GLY A 783 15.35 9.81 -35.51
C GLY A 783 16.34 9.49 -36.64
N ASP A 784 17.61 9.25 -36.32
CA ASP A 784 18.69 9.08 -37.31
C ASP A 784 19.08 7.60 -37.58
N CYS A 785 18.45 6.62 -36.92
CA CYS A 785 18.88 5.21 -36.98
C CYS A 785 18.13 4.34 -38.03
N TRP A 786 17.14 4.88 -38.74
CA TRP A 786 16.35 4.11 -39.71
C TRP A 786 17.13 3.66 -40.96
N PRO A 787 18.03 4.48 -41.56
CA PRO A 787 18.83 4.04 -42.69
C PRO A 787 19.75 2.87 -42.36
N SER A 788 20.47 2.93 -41.24
CA SER A 788 21.32 1.82 -40.77
C SER A 788 20.48 0.59 -40.51
N LEU A 789 19.37 0.71 -39.78
CA LEU A 789 18.45 -0.41 -39.54
C LEU A 789 17.95 -1.03 -40.85
N CYS A 790 17.62 -0.24 -41.87
CA CYS A 790 17.18 -0.79 -43.16
C CYS A 790 18.27 -1.61 -43.86
N LEU A 791 19.54 -1.18 -43.77
CA LEU A 791 20.67 -1.94 -44.33
C LEU A 791 20.89 -3.25 -43.56
N ASP A 792 20.78 -3.19 -42.22
CA ASP A 792 20.90 -4.37 -41.36
C ASP A 792 19.81 -5.39 -41.70
N LEU A 793 18.56 -4.95 -41.80
CA LEU A 793 17.42 -5.78 -42.20
C LEU A 793 17.57 -6.30 -43.63
N ALA A 794 18.12 -5.52 -44.56
CA ALA A 794 18.34 -5.94 -45.93
C ALA A 794 19.28 -7.14 -46.02
N SER A 795 20.34 -7.16 -45.21
CA SER A 795 21.26 -8.28 -45.14
C SER A 795 20.56 -9.58 -44.71
N LEU A 796 19.71 -9.51 -43.69
CA LEU A 796 18.92 -10.66 -43.19
C LEU A 796 17.82 -11.08 -44.18
N LEU A 797 17.29 -10.14 -44.95
CA LEU A 797 16.23 -10.35 -45.93
C LEU A 797 16.75 -10.74 -47.32
N GLN A 798 18.07 -10.85 -47.51
CA GLN A 798 18.74 -11.10 -48.79
C GLN A 798 18.39 -10.06 -49.87
N VAL A 799 18.21 -8.80 -49.47
CA VAL A 799 18.02 -7.67 -50.38
C VAL A 799 19.37 -7.04 -50.69
N ASN A 800 19.61 -6.66 -51.95
CA ASN A 800 20.85 -6.00 -52.33
C ASN A 800 20.98 -4.63 -51.65
N LEU A 801 22.03 -4.49 -50.82
CA LEU A 801 22.35 -3.29 -50.05
C LEU A 801 22.54 -2.05 -50.93
N ASP A 802 23.19 -2.22 -52.08
CA ASP A 802 23.51 -1.10 -52.98
C ASP A 802 22.26 -0.48 -53.61
N ILE A 803 21.19 -1.27 -53.84
CA ILE A 803 19.90 -0.73 -54.30
C ILE A 803 19.31 0.24 -53.26
N LEU A 804 19.40 -0.11 -51.98
CA LEU A 804 18.90 0.72 -50.89
C LEU A 804 19.75 1.97 -50.69
N ARG A 805 21.08 1.85 -50.76
CA ARG A 805 21.99 3.00 -50.69
C ARG A 805 21.72 4.00 -51.81
N ARG A 806 21.60 3.54 -53.06
CA ARG A 806 21.25 4.41 -54.19
C ARG A 806 19.90 5.09 -54.01
N HIS A 807 18.89 4.34 -53.57
CA HIS A 807 17.57 4.90 -53.31
C HIS A 807 17.59 5.95 -52.20
N LEU A 808 18.34 5.72 -51.13
CA LEU A 808 18.52 6.70 -50.05
C LEU A 808 19.14 8.00 -50.56
N VAL A 809 20.22 7.91 -51.35
CA VAL A 809 20.85 9.10 -51.96
C VAL A 809 19.85 9.84 -52.84
N TYR A 810 19.15 9.11 -53.72
CA TYR A 810 18.13 9.69 -54.60
C TYR A 810 17.04 10.42 -53.80
N GLU A 811 16.50 9.81 -52.74
CA GLU A 811 15.44 10.40 -51.93
C GLU A 811 15.92 11.62 -51.13
N LEU A 812 17.15 11.60 -50.59
CA LEU A 812 17.75 12.75 -49.90
C LEU A 812 17.86 13.96 -50.83
N TYR A 813 18.32 13.75 -52.08
CA TYR A 813 18.25 14.79 -53.10
C TYR A 813 16.80 15.11 -53.46
N ASN A 814 15.88 14.17 -53.64
CA ASN A 814 14.49 14.52 -53.98
C ASN A 814 13.82 15.42 -52.92
N GLN A 815 14.20 15.27 -51.64
CA GLN A 815 13.76 16.09 -50.52
C GLN A 815 14.53 17.42 -50.35
N GLY A 816 15.67 17.62 -51.02
CA GLY A 816 16.46 18.85 -50.94
C GLY A 816 17.56 18.84 -49.88
N LEU A 817 17.84 17.67 -49.29
CA LEU A 817 18.89 17.45 -48.28
C LEU A 817 20.24 17.12 -48.95
N ASP A 818 20.65 17.94 -49.90
CA ASP A 818 21.76 17.67 -50.83
C ASP A 818 23.09 17.36 -50.12
N VAL A 819 23.38 18.03 -49.00
CA VAL A 819 24.61 17.79 -48.21
C VAL A 819 24.61 16.39 -47.60
N ARG A 820 23.47 15.92 -47.08
CA ARG A 820 23.33 14.55 -46.55
C ARG A 820 23.39 13.52 -47.68
N GLY A 821 22.77 13.83 -48.82
CA GLY A 821 22.83 13.00 -50.02
C GLY A 821 24.27 12.80 -50.53
N GLU A 822 25.06 13.87 -50.57
CA GLU A 822 26.48 13.82 -50.99
C GLU A 822 27.34 12.98 -50.05
N GLN A 823 27.08 13.02 -48.74
CA GLN A 823 27.77 12.15 -47.77
C GLN A 823 27.40 10.68 -47.97
N ALA A 824 26.12 10.37 -48.10
CA ALA A 824 25.62 9.00 -48.28
C ALA A 824 26.09 8.36 -49.61
N MET A 825 26.35 9.19 -50.62
CA MET A 825 26.86 8.79 -51.93
C MET A 825 28.24 8.12 -51.89
N LEU A 826 29.04 8.38 -50.86
CA LEU A 826 30.37 7.77 -50.71
C LEU A 826 30.31 6.25 -50.49
N GLU A 827 29.19 5.74 -49.99
CA GLU A 827 29.00 4.31 -49.66
C GLU A 827 28.38 3.50 -50.81
N VAL A 828 28.07 4.14 -51.95
CA VAL A 828 27.45 3.50 -53.12
C VAL A 828 28.50 2.81 -53.99
N GLU A 829 28.20 1.56 -54.37
CA GLU A 829 29.07 0.73 -55.21
C GLU A 829 28.78 0.98 -56.71
N ASP A 830 27.51 0.93 -57.12
CA ASP A 830 27.08 1.11 -58.51
C ASP A 830 26.84 2.60 -58.85
N LYS A 831 27.96 3.28 -59.16
CA LYS A 831 28.01 4.71 -59.49
C LYS A 831 27.33 5.06 -60.80
N ASP A 832 27.37 4.18 -61.80
CA ASP A 832 26.84 4.46 -63.15
C ASP A 832 25.32 4.63 -63.12
N VAL A 833 24.63 3.71 -62.44
CA VAL A 833 23.17 3.77 -62.32
C VAL A 833 22.76 4.92 -61.40
N LEU A 834 23.50 5.17 -60.31
CA LEU A 834 23.22 6.32 -59.44
C LEU A 834 23.35 7.64 -60.22
N GLY A 835 24.43 7.81 -60.98
CA GLY A 835 24.66 9.00 -61.81
C GLY A 835 23.52 9.23 -62.79
N SER A 836 23.02 8.15 -63.42
CA SER A 836 21.87 8.20 -64.33
C SER A 836 20.57 8.62 -63.61
N GLN A 837 20.32 8.11 -62.40
CA GLN A 837 19.15 8.47 -61.58
C GLN A 837 19.20 9.93 -61.12
N LEU A 838 20.36 10.39 -60.66
CA LEU A 838 20.56 11.78 -60.22
C LEU A 838 20.51 12.77 -61.39
N LEU A 839 20.93 12.36 -62.60
CA LEU A 839 20.80 13.18 -63.81
C LEU A 839 19.32 13.45 -64.13
N VAL A 840 18.48 12.42 -64.06
CA VAL A 840 17.01 12.56 -64.23
C VAL A 840 16.44 13.49 -63.17
N LEU A 841 16.78 13.29 -61.89
CA LEU A 841 16.31 14.14 -60.80
C LEU A 841 16.72 15.61 -60.99
N THR A 842 17.95 15.84 -61.44
CA THR A 842 18.44 17.19 -61.73
C THR A 842 17.68 17.81 -62.90
N GLY A 843 17.43 17.03 -63.97
CA GLY A 843 16.60 17.45 -65.09
C GLY A 843 15.18 17.83 -64.67
N GLN A 844 14.56 17.07 -63.75
CA GLN A 844 13.28 17.40 -63.16
C GLN A 844 13.34 18.71 -62.37
N ARG A 845 14.33 18.88 -61.47
CA ARG A 845 14.49 20.10 -60.64
C ARG A 845 14.64 21.35 -61.52
N LEU A 846 15.44 21.25 -62.58
CA LEU A 846 15.65 22.34 -63.54
C LEU A 846 14.42 22.59 -64.41
N SER A 847 13.73 21.54 -64.86
CA SER A 847 12.46 21.68 -65.59
C SER A 847 11.42 22.42 -64.75
N PHE A 848 11.32 22.14 -63.44
CA PHE A 848 10.45 22.90 -62.56
C PHE A 848 10.90 24.37 -62.45
N SER A 849 12.18 24.60 -62.12
CA SER A 849 12.74 25.94 -61.91
C SER A 849 12.62 26.84 -63.14
N LEU A 850 12.86 26.30 -64.35
CA LEU A 850 12.89 27.05 -65.61
C LEU A 850 11.52 27.15 -66.31
N LEU A 851 10.67 26.12 -66.24
CA LEU A 851 9.43 26.05 -67.02
C LEU A 851 8.15 26.22 -66.18
N HIS A 852 8.17 25.91 -64.88
CA HIS A 852 6.96 25.78 -64.05
C HIS A 852 6.91 26.73 -62.83
N SER A 853 7.99 27.44 -62.51
CA SER A 853 8.01 28.43 -61.42
C SER A 853 7.11 29.65 -61.71
N GLN A 854 6.30 30.07 -60.73
CA GLN A 854 5.39 31.22 -60.85
C GLN A 854 6.13 32.57 -61.04
N SER A 855 7.41 32.63 -60.67
CA SER A 855 8.31 33.72 -61.02
C SER A 855 9.04 33.37 -62.31
N GLN A 856 8.36 33.48 -63.46
CA GLN A 856 9.07 33.55 -64.74
C GLN A 856 9.89 34.84 -64.78
N THR A 857 11.09 34.78 -64.21
CA THR A 857 12.03 35.91 -64.25
C THR A 857 12.52 36.05 -65.69
N PRO A 858 12.64 37.26 -66.26
CA PRO A 858 13.19 37.47 -67.60
C PRO A 858 14.48 36.68 -67.92
N PRO A 859 15.44 36.48 -66.98
CA PRO A 859 16.60 35.62 -67.22
C PRO A 859 16.26 34.15 -67.49
N SER A 860 15.26 33.55 -66.83
CA SER A 860 14.87 32.14 -67.07
C SER A 860 14.36 31.88 -68.50
N MET A 861 13.69 32.88 -69.10
CA MET A 861 13.17 32.84 -70.46
C MET A 861 14.24 33.09 -71.52
N GLU A 862 15.17 34.02 -71.27
CA GLU A 862 16.36 34.19 -72.14
C GLU A 862 17.25 32.94 -72.16
N LEU A 863 17.25 32.19 -71.05
CA LEU A 863 18.10 31.03 -70.91
C LEU A 863 17.57 29.79 -71.60
N LEU A 864 16.26 29.55 -71.55
CA LEU A 864 15.61 28.52 -72.38
C LEU A 864 15.88 28.72 -73.89
N ALA A 865 16.10 29.95 -74.33
CA ALA A 865 16.44 30.28 -75.71
C ALA A 865 17.92 30.01 -76.08
N ARG A 866 18.81 29.90 -75.09
CA ARG A 866 20.25 29.61 -75.26
C ARG A 866 20.60 28.12 -75.14
N LEU A 867 19.69 27.31 -74.61
CA LEU A 867 19.91 25.87 -74.48
C LEU A 867 19.95 25.18 -75.85
N PRO A 868 20.83 24.17 -76.05
CA PRO A 868 20.78 23.31 -77.22
C PRO A 868 19.38 22.71 -77.41
N PRO A 869 18.89 22.58 -78.65
CA PRO A 869 17.52 22.09 -78.91
C PRO A 869 17.29 20.69 -78.34
N THR A 870 18.32 19.83 -78.32
CA THR A 870 18.30 18.49 -77.72
C THR A 870 18.06 18.53 -76.21
N LEU A 871 18.75 19.43 -75.50
CA LEU A 871 18.62 19.59 -74.05
C LEU A 871 17.27 20.23 -73.69
N CYS A 872 16.80 21.19 -74.48
CA CYS A 872 15.49 21.80 -74.32
C CYS A 872 14.35 20.78 -74.52
N THR A 873 14.45 19.90 -75.51
CA THR A 873 13.47 18.80 -75.69
C THR A 873 13.51 17.80 -74.55
N TRP A 874 14.69 17.50 -74.01
CA TRP A 874 14.86 16.58 -72.90
C TRP A 874 14.29 17.15 -71.60
N LEU A 875 14.58 18.41 -71.25
CA LEU A 875 14.01 19.09 -70.07
C LEU A 875 12.49 19.20 -70.14
N LYS A 876 11.92 19.47 -71.32
CA LYS A 876 10.45 19.49 -71.52
C LYS A 876 9.81 18.10 -71.36
N ALA A 877 10.57 17.03 -71.56
CA ALA A 877 10.11 15.67 -71.34
C ALA A 877 10.24 15.22 -69.88
N MET A 878 10.96 15.97 -69.03
CA MET A 878 11.02 15.71 -67.59
C MET A 878 9.72 16.14 -66.93
N ASP A 879 9.09 15.23 -66.20
CA ASP A 879 7.92 15.52 -65.39
C ASP A 879 8.35 15.96 -63.98
N PRO A 880 8.13 17.24 -63.60
CA PRO A 880 8.45 17.72 -62.26
C PRO A 880 7.39 17.34 -61.21
N SER A 881 6.30 16.66 -61.57
CA SER A 881 5.23 16.29 -60.65
C SER A 881 5.68 15.34 -59.53
N GLU A 882 6.77 14.61 -59.75
CA GLU A 882 7.35 13.65 -58.80
C GLU A 882 8.33 14.28 -57.78
N LEU A 883 8.68 15.56 -57.96
CA LEU A 883 9.58 16.28 -57.07
C LEU A 883 8.89 16.67 -55.77
N ARG A 884 9.56 16.41 -54.64
CA ARG A 884 9.07 16.84 -53.32
C ARG A 884 9.56 18.22 -52.91
N SER A 885 10.78 18.57 -53.32
CA SER A 885 11.39 19.88 -53.09
C SER A 885 11.61 20.64 -54.42
N PRO A 886 10.53 21.15 -55.04
CA PRO A 886 10.63 21.76 -56.36
C PRO A 886 11.38 23.12 -56.35
N ALA A 887 11.58 23.76 -55.19
CA ALA A 887 12.23 25.06 -55.04
C ALA A 887 13.72 24.98 -54.64
N ALA A 888 14.48 24.03 -55.19
CA ALA A 888 15.92 23.93 -54.95
C ALA A 888 16.67 25.14 -55.55
N LEU A 889 17.66 25.67 -54.82
CA LEU A 889 18.50 26.79 -55.27
C LEU A 889 19.32 26.38 -56.50
N LEU A 890 19.54 27.31 -57.42
CA LEU A 890 20.35 27.06 -58.62
C LEU A 890 21.78 26.60 -58.28
N SER A 891 22.37 27.10 -57.19
CA SER A 891 23.67 26.67 -56.68
C SER A 891 23.69 25.21 -56.20
N GLN A 892 22.58 24.70 -55.65
CA GLN A 892 22.42 23.29 -55.27
C GLN A 892 22.31 22.40 -56.51
N ASN A 893 21.58 22.84 -57.53
CA ASN A 893 21.51 22.15 -58.82
C ASN A 893 22.86 22.11 -59.54
N HIS A 894 23.61 23.22 -59.54
CA HIS A 894 24.98 23.26 -60.06
C HIS A 894 25.89 22.23 -59.36
N ARG A 895 25.88 22.22 -58.01
CA ARG A 895 26.66 21.27 -57.22
C ARG A 895 26.26 19.81 -57.50
N LEU A 896 24.97 19.52 -57.63
CA LEU A 896 24.49 18.18 -57.96
C LEU A 896 24.94 17.74 -59.36
N ILE A 897 24.86 18.60 -60.38
CA ILE A 897 25.30 18.25 -61.74
C ILE A 897 26.80 18.02 -61.77
N SER A 898 27.58 18.88 -61.11
CA SER A 898 29.02 18.72 -60.99
C SER A 898 29.37 17.33 -60.41
N ARG A 899 28.67 16.89 -59.36
CA ARG A 899 28.84 15.52 -58.82
C ARG A 899 28.38 14.44 -59.79
N VAL A 900 27.28 14.63 -60.52
CA VAL A 900 26.84 13.67 -61.56
C VAL A 900 27.89 13.51 -62.65
N THR A 901 28.53 14.59 -63.09
CA THR A 901 29.62 14.55 -64.08
C THR A 901 30.90 13.90 -63.56
N GLU A 902 31.17 13.98 -62.25
CA GLU A 902 32.31 13.27 -61.63
C GLU A 902 32.09 11.75 -61.50
N ILE A 903 30.83 11.34 -61.37
CA ILE A 903 30.45 9.94 -61.08
C ILE A 903 30.21 9.13 -62.36
N LEU A 904 29.64 9.76 -63.40
CA LEU A 904 29.42 9.12 -64.68
C LEU A 904 30.74 8.99 -65.45
N PRO A 905 31.12 7.79 -65.91
CA PRO A 905 32.35 7.62 -66.68
C PRO A 905 32.21 8.25 -68.08
N GLU A 906 33.32 8.74 -68.64
CA GLU A 906 33.32 9.50 -69.91
C GLU A 906 32.76 8.70 -71.11
N ASN A 907 32.83 7.38 -71.04
CA ASN A 907 32.30 6.45 -72.05
C ASN A 907 30.79 6.15 -71.88
N HIS A 908 30.14 6.68 -70.83
CA HIS A 908 28.73 6.45 -70.57
C HIS A 908 27.84 7.22 -71.55
N ALA A 909 26.76 6.60 -72.02
CA ALA A 909 25.87 7.19 -73.03
C ALA A 909 25.23 8.52 -72.60
N GLN A 910 25.08 8.75 -71.29
CA GLN A 910 24.49 9.97 -70.73
C GLN A 910 25.52 11.03 -70.31
N TYR A 911 26.82 10.73 -70.37
CA TYR A 911 27.88 11.64 -69.94
C TYR A 911 27.88 12.96 -70.73
N GLY A 912 27.73 12.88 -72.06
CA GLY A 912 27.62 14.08 -72.90
C GLY A 912 26.40 14.95 -72.60
N LEU A 913 25.30 14.35 -72.13
CA LEU A 913 24.11 15.11 -71.70
C LEU A 913 24.34 15.79 -70.35
N ALA A 914 25.03 15.13 -69.41
CA ALA A 914 25.40 15.71 -68.13
C ALA A 914 26.35 16.91 -68.29
N LEU A 915 27.34 16.83 -69.19
CA LEU A 915 28.24 17.95 -69.51
C LEU A 915 27.50 19.15 -70.12
N GLN A 916 26.63 18.92 -71.10
CA GLN A 916 25.81 19.99 -71.69
C GLN A 916 24.89 20.65 -70.65
N LEU A 917 24.41 19.88 -69.67
CA LEU A 917 23.60 20.38 -68.57
C LEU A 917 24.45 21.19 -67.57
N LEU A 918 25.69 20.78 -67.32
CA LEU A 918 26.64 21.51 -66.46
C LEU A 918 26.99 22.87 -67.08
N GLU A 919 27.44 22.88 -68.35
CA GLU A 919 27.76 24.11 -69.08
C GLU A 919 26.56 25.08 -69.14
N ALA A 920 25.35 24.53 -69.30
CA ALA A 920 24.13 25.32 -69.28
C ALA A 920 23.81 25.92 -67.90
N VAL A 921 24.11 25.20 -66.81
CA VAL A 921 23.88 25.65 -65.42
C VAL A 921 25.00 26.57 -64.91
N GLU A 922 26.23 26.41 -65.38
CA GLU A 922 27.35 27.34 -65.16
C GLU A 922 27.11 28.68 -65.85
N ALA A 923 26.59 28.68 -67.08
CA ALA A 923 26.16 29.91 -67.76
C ALA A 923 24.96 30.61 -67.09
N LEU A 924 24.34 29.94 -66.12
CA LEU A 924 23.12 30.29 -65.38
C LEU A 924 23.45 30.94 -64.02
N THR A 925 24.59 30.60 -63.42
CA THR A 925 25.09 31.19 -62.18
C THR A 925 25.84 32.48 -62.50
N PRO A 926 25.44 33.65 -61.97
CA PRO A 926 26.26 34.85 -62.08
C PRO A 926 27.59 34.62 -61.34
N ASP A 927 28.71 35.02 -61.93
CA ASP A 927 29.96 35.22 -61.21
C ASP A 927 29.71 36.28 -60.13
N ASP A 928 29.43 35.86 -58.89
CA ASP A 928 29.75 36.56 -57.62
C ASP A 928 29.42 35.68 -56.40
#